data_AF-A0AAE0IYM6-F1
#
_entry.id   AF-A0AAE0IYM6-F1
#
_cell.length_a   1.000
_cell.length_b   1.000
_cell.length_c   1.000
_cell.angle_alpha   90.00
_cell.angle_beta   90.00
_cell.angle_gamma   90.00
#
_symmetry.space_group_name_H-M   'P 1'
#
loop_
_entity.id
_entity.type
_entity.pdbx_description
1 polymer ?
#
loop_
_entity_poly.entity_id
_entity_poly.type
_entity_poly.pdbx_seq_one_letter_code
_entity_poly.pdbx_strand_id
1 'polypeptide(L)'
;MYHNPERTDPALLARDSEIKSYETSSHVYPGLRVFYRRHQQADKLPTSPAPIPLLVFIHGLGGSVAQFHPLLSSITPIASCLAIDLPGCGRSAYANRSWPAYGTDELHREKDEGQSVVLIGHSMGTSLAALLANPRLPPRTELSKHIIGLVAICPSAGPPTEKEVSLFRKLLYIPDVIFDLWRAWDRRGGTESASVRRFVDLYNNQSRSPVWRRMAWGLLPTYRNGVPHGGLPTRDTWAGLDIPVFLVGGEDDNVTPATETKVASDSDSNGPEPVDDPTTPKSNNQQPLAIPALPVHPKKVVQSVILPKPATHALLYTPSTARILAGLISDFLVSNVTGRLDQAWQLQFLTQDGKWDVKNLEKWQKVAPVSEPIGGIFRALKTLREVDETHSPKEFVRNWGSTIKDIIDISHDNPVYDPKGLEEGGIRYHKFPTVSKVPPTDTEIEGFIKLVDEIRADQKERAAREKWEDGFAVGVHCHYGFNRTGYFIVCYLVEREGYRVNEAIEHFAKQRPKGIKHEHFRARLSVPAFQQPSDRTPLLAESSPHVSDQSEQRAEEAEDAALYNTALPDTPRSSRLRELALFSWAVLATAAVIVLGVVLQHRTAITSPSTPSATAASKLSTGKRNLVFMVSDGMGPASLSLTRSFRQLVDHLPIDDTLTLDRHFWGTSRTRSSSSLVTDSAAGATAFSCGRKSYNGAISMLPDFSPCGTQEDEIALQEIGEGVLGRTVDLMLGGGRCHFLPNTSAGSCRMDDIDVTKIAQEKHGWTYADDRPGFDALALGKNVSLPMLGLFAYADVPFEIDRRNMADVYPSLSEMAITALTALEEATKDSDKGFFLMIEGSRIDHAGHINDPAAQVREVLEYDKAFKTVLDFLDKSDTEGILVATSDHETGGLATAWQAPDELPVYNWHPRILAKANASSEHLARLLHRRIANTPEPIESLRKWIHSELVVKHLGITNAQETEINSLASRPLHAMTSFARLISQRARVGWSTHGHSAVDVNVYCSGGEGAEKIRGNVENTQIGEFLRGYLGVDVEDVTKELREGMARVIIIVSASLSWERNGKIA
;
A
#
# COMPACT_ATOMS: atom_id res chain seq x y z
N MET A 1 34.29 18.02 -12.68
CA MET A 1 33.12 18.89 -12.98
C MET A 1 32.68 19.54 -11.68
N TYR A 2 32.53 20.87 -11.64
CA TYR A 2 32.01 21.57 -10.46
C TYR A 2 30.50 21.25 -10.30
N HIS A 3 30.10 20.78 -9.12
CA HIS A 3 28.70 20.48 -8.78
C HIS A 3 27.86 21.75 -8.91
N ASN A 4 26.83 21.77 -9.76
CA ASN A 4 25.86 22.85 -9.79
C ASN A 4 24.69 22.49 -8.85
N PRO A 5 24.59 23.11 -7.66
CA PRO A 5 23.52 22.80 -6.70
C PRO A 5 22.12 23.14 -7.22
N GLU A 6 21.96 23.94 -8.28
CA GLU A 6 20.66 24.17 -8.93
C GLU A 6 20.14 22.97 -9.71
N ARG A 7 21.02 22.04 -10.12
CA ARG A 7 20.66 20.84 -10.90
C ARG A 7 20.52 19.58 -10.05
N THR A 8 20.92 19.61 -8.78
CA THR A 8 21.04 18.40 -7.94
C THR A 8 20.20 18.41 -6.68
N ASP A 9 19.49 19.50 -6.37
CA ASP A 9 18.51 19.50 -5.29
C ASP A 9 17.32 18.58 -5.65
N PRO A 10 16.92 17.65 -4.78
CA PRO A 10 15.71 16.86 -4.95
C PRO A 10 14.46 17.72 -5.13
N ALA A 11 13.47 17.24 -5.89
CA ALA A 11 12.29 18.02 -6.27
C ALA A 11 11.56 18.66 -5.08
N LEU A 12 11.47 17.96 -3.95
CA LEU A 12 10.87 18.47 -2.71
C LEU A 12 11.62 19.72 -2.19
N LEU A 13 12.94 19.64 -2.15
CA LEU A 13 13.80 20.71 -1.66
C LEU A 13 13.91 21.87 -2.66
N ALA A 14 13.89 21.58 -3.95
CA ALA A 14 13.90 22.59 -5.00
C ALA A 14 12.60 23.44 -5.01
N ARG A 15 11.45 22.81 -4.75
CA ARG A 15 10.15 23.48 -4.72
C ARG A 15 9.91 24.29 -3.46
N ASP A 16 10.27 23.73 -2.29
CA ASP A 16 9.85 24.25 -0.99
C ASP A 16 11.02 24.93 -0.22
N SER A 17 12.12 25.27 -0.90
CA SER A 17 13.21 26.11 -0.34
C SER A 17 13.28 27.48 -1.01
N GLU A 18 13.62 28.50 -0.22
CA GLU A 18 13.87 29.87 -0.68
C GLU A 18 15.17 30.42 -0.09
N ILE A 19 15.76 31.43 -0.73
CA ILE A 19 16.91 32.16 -0.20
C ILE A 19 16.42 33.47 0.39
N LYS A 20 16.66 33.68 1.69
CA LYS A 20 16.19 34.84 2.45
C LYS A 20 17.32 35.58 3.14
N SER A 21 17.20 36.90 3.24
CA SER A 21 18.11 37.73 4.03
C SER A 21 17.60 37.88 5.46
N TYR A 22 18.48 37.77 6.45
CA TYR A 22 18.15 37.93 7.87
C TYR A 22 19.05 38.97 8.51
N GLU A 23 18.51 39.76 9.44
CA GLU A 23 19.24 40.75 10.22
C GLU A 23 19.05 40.46 11.71
N THR A 24 20.16 40.29 12.43
CA THR A 24 20.20 40.13 13.88
C THR A 24 20.62 41.46 14.52
N SER A 25 20.60 41.55 15.85
CA SER A 25 21.05 42.75 16.58
C SER A 25 22.51 43.13 16.31
N SER A 26 23.31 42.23 15.72
CA SER A 26 24.76 42.37 15.55
C SER A 26 25.24 42.12 14.12
N HIS A 27 24.49 41.41 13.27
CA HIS A 27 24.96 40.98 11.95
C HIS A 27 23.84 40.84 10.91
N VAL A 28 24.21 40.97 9.62
CA VAL A 28 23.32 40.73 8.47
C VAL A 28 23.77 39.46 7.73
N TYR A 29 22.80 38.60 7.42
CA TYR A 29 22.94 37.33 6.69
C TYR A 29 22.16 37.41 5.37
N PRO A 30 22.75 37.94 4.28
CA PRO A 30 22.04 38.34 3.06
C PRO A 30 21.64 37.19 2.10
N GLY A 31 21.43 35.97 2.59
CA GLY A 31 21.02 34.86 1.72
C GLY A 31 21.11 33.47 2.36
N LEU A 32 20.37 33.21 3.42
CA LEU A 32 20.22 31.87 4.00
C LEU A 32 19.17 31.06 3.23
N ARG A 33 19.46 29.78 2.95
CA ARG A 33 18.47 28.84 2.43
C ARG A 33 17.55 28.39 3.55
N VAL A 34 16.25 28.57 3.33
CA VAL A 34 15.18 28.19 4.24
C VAL A 34 14.28 27.23 3.51
N PHE A 35 14.18 26.00 4.00
CA PHE A 35 13.16 25.05 3.59
C PHE A 35 11.96 25.20 4.52
N TYR A 36 10.79 25.47 3.95
CA TYR A 36 9.56 25.49 4.71
C TYR A 36 8.46 24.82 3.90
N ARG A 37 7.97 23.69 4.42
CA ARG A 37 6.79 23.03 3.86
C ARG A 37 5.68 23.04 4.89
N ARG A 38 4.69 23.88 4.65
CA ARG A 38 3.46 23.93 5.44
C ARG A 38 2.70 22.60 5.28
N HIS A 39 2.17 22.09 6.39
CA HIS A 39 1.29 20.93 6.36
C HIS A 39 0.11 21.17 5.41
N GLN A 40 -0.16 20.23 4.50
CA GLN A 40 -1.11 20.43 3.39
C GLN A 40 -2.54 20.72 3.86
N GLN A 41 -2.89 20.24 5.05
CA GLN A 41 -4.21 20.41 5.64
C GLN A 41 -4.18 21.27 6.91
N ALA A 42 -3.13 22.07 7.11
CA ALA A 42 -2.96 22.93 8.30
C ALA A 42 -4.18 23.80 8.61
N ASP A 43 -4.84 24.35 7.57
CA ASP A 43 -6.03 25.21 7.70
C ASP A 43 -7.30 24.48 8.14
N LYS A 44 -7.28 23.15 8.12
CA LYS A 44 -8.42 22.28 8.42
C LYS A 44 -8.20 21.45 9.70
N LEU A 45 -7.06 21.61 10.36
CA LEU A 45 -6.77 20.98 11.64
C LEU A 45 -7.05 21.97 12.79
N PRO A 46 -7.31 21.50 14.03
CA PRO A 46 -7.63 22.37 15.14
C PRO A 46 -6.51 23.37 15.44
N THR A 47 -6.87 24.65 15.46
CA THR A 47 -5.97 25.75 15.87
C THR A 47 -6.22 26.21 17.32
N SER A 48 -7.31 25.74 17.95
CA SER A 48 -7.65 26.00 19.34
C SER A 48 -7.58 24.71 20.18
N PRO A 49 -7.02 24.73 21.41
CA PRO A 49 -6.35 25.85 22.07
C PRO A 49 -5.00 26.26 21.46
N ALA A 50 -4.40 25.44 20.58
CA ALA A 50 -3.16 25.72 19.84
C ALA A 50 -3.12 24.91 18.53
N PRO A 51 -2.34 25.30 17.51
CA PRO A 51 -2.18 24.54 16.26
C PRO A 51 -1.27 23.30 16.42
N ILE A 52 -1.22 22.46 15.39
CA ILE A 52 -0.25 21.35 15.34
C ILE A 52 1.21 21.85 15.48
N PRO A 53 2.10 21.10 16.17
CA PRO A 53 3.48 21.52 16.36
C PRO A 53 4.23 21.73 15.04
N LEU A 54 5.17 22.69 15.04
CA LEU A 54 6.14 22.87 13.97
C LEU A 54 7.36 21.95 14.23
N LEU A 55 7.74 21.15 13.24
CA LEU A 55 8.96 20.34 13.31
C LEU A 55 10.13 21.12 12.71
N VAL A 56 11.16 21.37 13.50
CA VAL A 56 12.33 22.18 13.11
C VAL A 56 13.57 21.30 13.02
N PHE A 57 14.14 21.18 11.84
CA PHE A 57 15.30 20.33 11.56
C PHE A 57 16.59 21.15 11.61
N ILE A 58 17.57 20.66 12.38
CA ILE A 58 18.85 21.33 12.64
C ILE A 58 19.99 20.38 12.23
N HIS A 59 20.69 20.72 11.15
CA HIS A 59 21.81 19.92 10.65
C HIS A 59 23.09 20.18 11.46
N GLY A 60 24.01 19.21 11.45
CA GLY A 60 25.33 19.32 12.08
C GLY A 60 26.35 20.12 11.26
N LEU A 61 27.56 20.26 11.82
CA LEU A 61 28.67 21.02 11.23
C LEU A 61 29.02 20.51 9.82
N GLY A 62 29.01 21.41 8.83
CA GLY A 62 29.31 21.08 7.44
C GLY A 62 28.23 20.27 6.71
N GLY A 63 27.09 20.07 7.37
CA GLY A 63 25.87 19.53 6.78
C GLY A 63 25.06 20.55 6.00
N SER A 64 23.88 20.13 5.55
CA SER A 64 22.88 21.00 4.93
C SER A 64 21.49 20.39 5.09
N VAL A 65 20.45 21.18 4.83
CA VAL A 65 19.05 20.75 4.79
C VAL A 65 18.86 19.55 3.84
N ALA A 66 19.71 19.42 2.82
CA ALA A 66 19.65 18.32 1.86
C ALA A 66 19.79 16.93 2.51
N GLN A 67 20.51 16.84 3.63
CA GLN A 67 20.70 15.59 4.37
C GLN A 67 19.40 15.08 4.99
N PHE A 68 18.44 15.96 5.26
CA PHE A 68 17.13 15.55 5.79
C PHE A 68 16.15 15.14 4.70
N HIS A 69 16.49 15.20 3.39
CA HIS A 69 15.52 14.94 2.32
C HIS A 69 14.75 13.62 2.44
N PRO A 70 15.41 12.47 2.71
CA PRO A 70 14.69 11.19 2.86
C PRO A 70 13.72 11.22 4.05
N LEU A 71 14.14 11.81 5.17
CA LEU A 71 13.32 11.95 6.38
C LEU A 71 12.16 12.94 6.20
N LEU A 72 12.41 14.09 5.57
CA LEU A 72 11.40 15.12 5.25
C LEU A 72 10.33 14.57 4.30
N SER A 73 10.69 13.69 3.38
CA SER A 73 9.73 13.06 2.46
C SER A 73 8.69 12.22 3.20
N SER A 74 9.08 11.58 4.30
CA SER A 74 8.19 10.77 5.15
C SER A 74 7.44 11.58 6.22
N ILE A 75 8.01 12.68 6.71
CA ILE A 75 7.45 13.45 7.85
C ILE A 75 6.58 14.65 7.41
N THR A 76 6.77 15.20 6.21
CA THR A 76 5.94 16.32 5.73
C THR A 76 4.43 16.07 5.61
N PRO A 77 3.93 14.81 5.53
CA PRO A 77 2.50 14.51 5.65
C PRO A 77 1.89 14.63 7.05
N ILE A 78 2.69 14.68 8.13
CA ILE A 78 2.17 14.68 9.51
C ILE A 78 2.28 16.03 10.23
N ALA A 79 3.15 16.93 9.76
CA ALA A 79 3.32 18.26 10.35
C ALA A 79 3.90 19.28 9.34
N SER A 80 3.88 20.55 9.73
CA SER A 80 4.67 21.58 9.03
C SER A 80 6.14 21.37 9.38
N CYS A 81 7.02 21.43 8.39
CA CYS A 81 8.45 21.23 8.58
C CYS A 81 9.23 22.49 8.18
N LEU A 82 10.14 22.92 9.05
CA LEU A 82 11.08 24.02 8.82
C LEU A 82 12.51 23.48 8.94
N ALA A 83 13.38 23.86 8.02
CA ALA A 83 14.81 23.58 8.09
C ALA A 83 15.61 24.74 7.49
N ILE A 84 16.75 25.08 8.07
CA ILE A 84 17.57 26.21 7.62
C ILE A 84 19.00 25.72 7.38
N ASP A 85 19.58 26.07 6.23
CA ASP A 85 21.02 25.91 6.02
C ASP A 85 21.73 26.99 6.85
N LEU A 86 22.60 26.57 7.78
CA LEU A 86 23.43 27.49 8.55
C LEU A 86 24.26 28.40 7.63
N PRO A 87 24.66 29.61 8.07
CA PRO A 87 25.40 30.56 7.22
C PRO A 87 26.62 29.91 6.54
N GLY A 88 26.70 29.95 5.20
CA GLY A 88 27.80 29.35 4.44
C GLY A 88 27.78 27.81 4.31
N CYS A 89 26.77 27.12 4.85
CA CYS A 89 26.46 25.72 4.60
C CYS A 89 25.45 25.57 3.45
N GLY A 90 25.45 24.42 2.78
CA GLY A 90 24.49 24.13 1.72
C GLY A 90 24.47 25.19 0.62
N ARG A 91 23.30 25.84 0.45
CA ARG A 91 23.10 26.95 -0.50
C ARG A 91 23.12 28.34 0.17
N SER A 92 23.30 28.41 1.49
CA SER A 92 23.39 29.68 2.22
C SER A 92 24.64 30.48 1.84
N ALA A 93 24.46 31.79 1.66
CA ALA A 93 25.51 32.71 1.32
C ALA A 93 26.57 32.81 2.43
N TYR A 94 27.84 32.80 2.02
CA TYR A 94 28.97 33.06 2.91
C TYR A 94 29.38 34.53 2.83
N ALA A 95 28.57 35.42 3.40
CA ALA A 95 28.80 36.87 3.33
C ALA A 95 29.51 37.42 4.57
N ASN A 96 29.14 36.96 5.77
CA ASN A 96 29.71 37.45 7.02
C ASN A 96 30.93 36.62 7.43
N ARG A 97 32.08 37.29 7.56
CA ARG A 97 33.38 36.65 7.88
C ARG A 97 33.84 36.91 9.31
N SER A 98 33.03 37.55 10.15
CA SER A 98 33.36 37.71 11.57
C SER A 98 33.24 36.35 12.28
N TRP A 99 34.12 36.07 13.25
CA TRP A 99 34.06 34.84 14.05
C TRP A 99 32.82 34.78 14.98
N PRO A 100 32.37 35.90 15.60
CA PRO A 100 31.17 35.90 16.44
C PRO A 100 29.86 35.59 15.71
N ALA A 101 29.78 35.84 14.39
CA ALA A 101 28.58 35.56 13.57
C ALA A 101 28.26 34.06 13.37
N TYR A 102 29.04 33.17 13.97
CA TYR A 102 28.83 31.72 13.94
C TYR A 102 28.67 31.13 15.35
N GLY A 103 28.42 31.98 16.35
CA GLY A 103 28.09 31.58 17.72
C GLY A 103 26.61 31.22 17.90
N THR A 104 26.28 30.59 19.03
CA THR A 104 24.92 30.12 19.37
C THR A 104 23.93 31.23 19.72
N ASP A 105 24.40 32.47 19.87
CA ASP A 105 23.65 33.58 20.49
C ASP A 105 22.74 34.36 19.52
N GLU A 106 22.67 33.99 18.23
CA GLU A 106 22.05 34.82 17.17
C GLU A 106 20.79 34.25 16.47
N LEU A 107 20.18 33.15 16.93
CA LEU A 107 18.92 32.65 16.34
C LEU A 107 17.68 33.28 17.00
N HIS A 108 17.13 34.36 16.42
CA HIS A 108 15.87 34.96 16.89
C HIS A 108 14.91 35.42 15.75
N ARG A 109 13.62 34.99 15.89
CA ARG A 109 12.34 35.45 15.25
C ARG A 109 12.04 35.03 13.80
N GLU A 110 10.79 34.93 13.32
CA GLU A 110 9.45 35.39 13.76
C GLU A 110 8.44 34.23 13.96
N LYS A 111 7.42 34.46 14.79
CA LYS A 111 6.46 33.46 15.29
C LYS A 111 5.04 33.87 14.86
N ASP A 112 4.22 32.90 14.45
CA ASP A 112 2.76 33.01 14.59
C ASP A 112 2.40 32.77 16.07
N GLU A 113 1.81 33.76 16.74
CA GLU A 113 1.51 33.73 18.18
C GLU A 113 0.79 32.42 18.60
N GLY A 114 1.49 31.58 19.37
CA GLY A 114 0.93 30.40 20.07
C GLY A 114 1.37 29.01 19.62
N GLN A 115 2.16 28.84 18.54
CA GLN A 115 2.56 27.51 18.06
C GLN A 115 3.69 26.85 18.89
N SER A 116 3.51 25.56 19.23
CA SER A 116 4.55 24.71 19.86
C SER A 116 5.55 24.15 18.84
N VAL A 117 6.77 23.88 19.28
CA VAL A 117 7.89 23.46 18.43
C VAL A 117 8.49 22.14 18.91
N VAL A 118 8.86 21.27 17.97
CA VAL A 118 9.70 20.09 18.23
C VAL A 118 10.98 20.25 17.44
N LEU A 119 12.12 20.08 18.12
CA LEU A 119 13.44 20.16 17.47
C LEU A 119 13.90 18.76 17.05
N ILE A 120 14.42 18.64 15.84
CA ILE A 120 15.02 17.41 15.29
C ILE A 120 16.45 17.74 14.87
N GLY A 121 17.42 17.31 15.67
CA GLY A 121 18.84 17.54 15.42
C GLY A 121 19.53 16.31 14.84
N HIS A 122 20.54 16.51 14.01
CA HIS A 122 21.49 15.47 13.61
C HIS A 122 22.93 15.85 13.93
N SER A 123 23.72 14.92 14.47
CA SER A 123 25.13 15.13 14.80
C SER A 123 25.29 16.33 15.75
N MET A 124 26.24 17.23 15.50
CA MET A 124 26.36 18.47 16.29
C MET A 124 25.12 19.40 16.22
N GLY A 125 24.17 19.17 15.30
CA GLY A 125 22.88 19.84 15.30
C GLY A 125 22.02 19.47 16.51
N THR A 126 22.22 18.27 17.09
CA THR A 126 21.58 17.86 18.35
C THR A 126 22.03 18.73 19.52
N SER A 127 23.29 19.17 19.49
CA SER A 127 23.89 20.00 20.53
C SER A 127 23.28 21.40 20.56
N LEU A 128 23.11 22.00 19.38
CA LEU A 128 22.41 23.27 19.24
C LEU A 128 20.93 23.14 19.65
N ALA A 129 20.28 22.06 19.24
CA ALA A 129 18.90 21.78 19.61
C ALA A 129 18.71 21.62 21.13
N ALA A 130 19.62 20.91 21.81
CA ALA A 130 19.61 20.75 23.26
C ALA A 130 19.84 22.09 23.99
N LEU A 131 20.77 22.93 23.50
CA LEU A 131 20.99 24.26 24.08
C LEU A 131 19.76 25.17 23.92
N LEU A 132 19.10 25.17 22.76
CA LEU A 132 17.90 25.97 22.50
C LEU A 132 16.69 25.50 23.33
N ALA A 133 16.62 24.20 23.62
CA ALA A 133 15.55 23.58 24.40
C ALA A 133 15.75 23.68 25.92
N ASN A 134 16.95 24.04 26.39
CA ASN A 134 17.27 24.05 27.82
C ASN A 134 16.85 25.37 28.50
N PRO A 135 15.91 25.36 29.47
CA PRO A 135 15.46 26.58 30.14
C PRO A 135 16.40 27.06 31.27
N ARG A 136 17.40 26.25 31.65
CA ARG A 136 18.28 26.46 32.82
C ARG A 136 19.63 27.10 32.46
N LEU A 137 20.04 27.06 31.19
CA LEU A 137 21.35 27.54 30.71
C LEU A 137 21.23 28.76 29.76
N PRO A 138 22.20 29.69 29.73
CA PRO A 138 22.24 30.78 28.75
C PRO A 138 22.60 30.29 27.32
N PRO A 139 22.11 30.95 26.25
CA PRO A 139 21.25 32.13 26.25
C PRO A 139 19.79 31.79 26.56
N ARG A 140 19.18 32.52 27.51
CA ARG A 140 17.76 32.36 27.88
C ARG A 140 16.88 32.93 26.77
N THR A 141 16.58 32.12 25.77
CA THR A 141 15.67 32.52 24.70
C THR A 141 14.23 32.25 25.12
N GLU A 142 13.30 33.14 24.73
CA GLU A 142 11.85 32.90 24.87
C GLU A 142 11.36 31.69 24.04
N LEU A 143 12.22 31.15 23.15
CA LEU A 143 11.97 29.96 22.34
C LEU A 143 11.89 28.69 23.19
N SER A 144 12.73 28.57 24.23
CA SER A 144 12.74 27.40 25.13
C SER A 144 11.36 27.11 25.75
N LYS A 145 10.53 28.14 25.99
CA LYS A 145 9.16 28.01 26.52
C LYS A 145 8.17 27.37 25.55
N HIS A 146 8.49 27.32 24.27
CA HIS A 146 7.63 26.82 23.19
C HIS A 146 8.08 25.45 22.67
N ILE A 147 9.25 24.98 23.08
CA ILE A 147 9.77 23.68 22.68
C ILE A 147 9.14 22.61 23.57
N ILE A 148 8.48 21.64 22.94
CA ILE A 148 7.74 20.56 23.62
C ILE A 148 8.32 19.18 23.35
N GLY A 149 9.43 19.07 22.62
CA GLY A 149 10.09 17.79 22.37
C GLY A 149 11.41 17.97 21.61
N LEU A 150 12.33 17.02 21.81
CA LEU A 150 13.62 16.97 21.15
C LEU A 150 13.88 15.55 20.61
N VAL A 151 14.20 15.46 19.31
CA VAL A 151 14.74 14.25 18.68
C VAL A 151 16.20 14.52 18.36
N ALA A 152 17.09 13.70 18.89
CA ALA A 152 18.53 13.81 18.71
C ALA A 152 19.08 12.58 17.99
N ILE A 153 19.42 12.75 16.71
CA ILE A 153 19.95 11.71 15.84
C ILE A 153 21.48 11.79 15.85
N CYS A 154 22.16 10.70 16.21
CA CYS A 154 23.60 10.64 16.39
C CYS A 154 24.12 11.74 17.34
N PRO A 155 23.64 11.81 18.61
CA PRO A 155 24.00 12.89 19.52
C PRO A 155 25.45 12.80 20.01
N SER A 156 26.05 13.96 20.30
CA SER A 156 27.31 14.07 21.04
C SER A 156 27.02 14.47 22.49
N ALA A 157 27.46 13.67 23.46
CA ALA A 157 27.08 13.77 24.87
C ALA A 157 28.13 14.43 25.77
N GLY A 158 29.29 14.87 25.24
CA GLY A 158 30.28 15.61 26.02
C GLY A 158 31.22 16.54 25.23
N PRO A 159 31.71 17.63 25.85
CA PRO A 159 32.68 18.51 25.23
C PRO A 159 34.08 17.83 25.09
N PRO A 160 34.85 18.13 24.02
CA PRO A 160 36.23 17.69 23.90
C PRO A 160 37.07 18.19 25.07
N THR A 161 38.00 17.39 25.58
CA THR A 161 38.86 17.73 26.73
C THR A 161 39.69 19.00 26.48
N GLU A 162 40.14 19.67 27.54
CA GLU A 162 40.96 20.90 27.43
C GLU A 162 42.21 20.71 26.53
N LYS A 163 42.81 19.51 26.56
CA LYS A 163 43.95 19.15 25.69
C LYS A 163 43.53 19.00 24.22
N GLU A 164 42.38 18.38 23.95
CA GLU A 164 41.83 18.23 22.60
C GLU A 164 41.40 19.58 22.03
N VAL A 165 40.77 20.45 22.84
CA VAL A 165 40.42 21.82 22.43
C VAL A 165 41.66 22.63 22.04
N SER A 166 42.73 22.56 22.83
CA SER A 166 44.00 23.24 22.52
C SER A 166 44.61 22.72 21.22
N LEU A 167 44.54 21.41 20.97
CA LEU A 167 45.02 20.78 19.74
C LEU A 167 44.15 21.17 18.52
N PHE A 168 42.82 21.10 18.65
CA PHE A 168 41.89 21.49 17.60
C PHE A 168 42.03 22.97 17.25
N ARG A 169 42.19 23.86 18.23
CA ARG A 169 42.45 25.29 17.97
C ARG A 169 43.73 25.51 17.18
N LYS A 170 44.82 24.78 17.50
CA LYS A 170 46.07 24.84 16.72
C LYS A 170 45.92 24.32 15.29
N LEU A 171 45.18 23.23 15.10
CA LEU A 171 44.86 22.68 13.78
C LEU A 171 43.97 23.63 12.95
N LEU A 172 43.02 24.31 13.60
CA LEU A 172 42.15 25.32 13.01
C LEU A 172 42.88 26.63 12.66
N TYR A 173 44.19 26.76 12.90
CA TYR A 173 45.05 27.87 12.46
C TYR A 173 45.97 27.54 11.26
N ILE A 174 45.96 26.31 10.75
CA ILE A 174 46.75 25.91 9.57
C ILE A 174 46.39 26.79 8.35
N PRO A 175 47.34 27.29 7.54
CA PRO A 175 47.04 28.08 6.35
C PRO A 175 46.09 27.36 5.37
N ASP A 176 45.14 28.09 4.76
CA ASP A 176 44.08 27.52 3.91
C ASP A 176 44.63 26.64 2.77
N VAL A 177 45.75 27.02 2.16
CA VAL A 177 46.41 26.26 1.09
C VAL A 177 46.83 24.86 1.55
N ILE A 178 47.34 24.74 2.77
CA ILE A 178 47.81 23.46 3.33
C ILE A 178 46.61 22.59 3.74
N PHE A 179 45.57 23.21 4.30
CA PHE A 179 44.34 22.52 4.70
C PHE A 179 43.56 22.01 3.48
N ASP A 180 43.46 22.80 2.41
CA ASP A 180 42.79 22.40 1.17
C ASP A 180 43.60 21.35 0.40
N LEU A 181 44.94 21.39 0.45
CA LEU A 181 45.79 20.30 -0.07
C LEU A 181 45.59 18.99 0.70
N TRP A 182 45.47 19.06 2.02
CA TRP A 182 45.18 17.89 2.85
C TRP A 182 43.78 17.32 2.56
N ARG A 183 42.75 18.17 2.43
CA ARG A 183 41.41 17.75 1.95
C ARG A 183 41.41 17.20 0.53
N ALA A 184 42.21 17.76 -0.37
CA ALA A 184 42.32 17.27 -1.75
C ALA A 184 42.99 15.90 -1.81
N TRP A 185 44.01 15.67 -0.96
CA TRP A 185 44.58 14.34 -0.75
C TRP A 185 43.55 13.38 -0.17
N ASP A 186 42.88 13.76 0.91
CA ASP A 186 41.87 12.97 1.60
C ASP A 186 40.65 12.62 0.71
N ARG A 187 40.39 13.41 -0.33
CA ARG A 187 39.37 13.17 -1.38
C ARG A 187 39.87 12.32 -2.57
N ARG A 188 41.13 11.88 -2.61
CA ARG A 188 41.60 10.92 -3.63
C ARG A 188 40.87 9.59 -3.42
N GLY A 189 40.02 9.22 -4.37
CA GLY A 189 39.12 8.07 -4.27
C GLY A 189 37.64 8.41 -4.51
N GLY A 190 37.28 9.70 -4.57
CA GLY A 190 35.89 10.11 -4.83
C GLY A 190 34.97 9.71 -3.66
N THR A 191 33.82 9.12 -3.98
CA THR A 191 32.85 8.58 -3.01
C THR A 191 33.43 7.45 -2.14
N GLU A 192 34.50 6.81 -2.62
CA GLU A 192 35.16 5.66 -1.98
C GLU A 192 36.32 6.03 -1.04
N SER A 193 36.59 7.31 -0.80
CA SER A 193 37.68 7.68 0.11
C SER A 193 37.33 7.35 1.57
N ALA A 194 38.33 6.94 2.36
CA ALA A 194 38.12 6.51 3.76
C ALA A 194 37.53 7.61 4.67
N SER A 195 37.63 8.87 4.27
CA SER A 195 37.01 10.03 4.93
C SER A 195 35.62 10.35 4.40
N VAL A 196 35.34 10.12 3.11
CA VAL A 196 33.99 10.24 2.53
C VAL A 196 33.08 9.10 3.01
N ARG A 197 33.62 7.89 3.16
CA ARG A 197 32.95 6.78 3.87
C ARG A 197 32.73 7.06 5.37
N ARG A 198 33.52 7.95 5.99
CA ARG A 198 33.31 8.44 7.37
C ARG A 198 32.40 9.68 7.47
N PHE A 199 32.28 10.48 6.41
CA PHE A 199 31.61 11.80 6.38
C PHE A 199 30.79 12.06 5.10
N VAL A 200 30.00 11.06 4.68
CA VAL A 200 28.87 11.19 3.75
C VAL A 200 29.23 11.31 2.27
N ASP A 201 28.54 10.49 1.48
CA ASP A 201 28.43 10.54 0.03
C ASP A 201 27.54 11.72 -0.46
N LEU A 202 27.81 12.26 -1.65
CA LEU A 202 27.13 13.39 -2.32
C LEU A 202 27.15 14.81 -1.71
N TYR A 203 26.99 15.04 -0.40
CA TYR A 203 26.64 16.40 0.11
C TYR A 203 27.80 17.24 0.69
N ASN A 204 28.96 16.66 0.98
CA ASN A 204 30.12 17.32 1.60
C ASN A 204 30.83 18.33 0.65
N ASN A 205 30.41 18.45 -0.60
CA ASN A 205 30.91 19.47 -1.54
C ASN A 205 30.25 20.84 -1.36
N GLN A 206 29.17 20.94 -0.58
CA GLN A 206 28.45 22.20 -0.33
C GLN A 206 29.01 23.01 0.86
N SER A 207 29.85 22.39 1.71
CA SER A 207 30.48 23.05 2.85
C SER A 207 31.84 23.66 2.48
N ARG A 208 32.00 24.97 2.68
CA ARG A 208 33.25 25.69 2.36
C ARG A 208 34.25 25.56 3.50
N SER A 209 35.53 25.25 3.22
CA SER A 209 36.59 25.10 4.24
C SER A 209 36.67 26.28 5.23
N PRO A 210 36.57 27.56 4.80
CA PRO A 210 36.59 28.70 5.73
C PRO A 210 35.35 28.83 6.62
N VAL A 211 34.20 28.26 6.20
CA VAL A 211 32.95 28.23 6.99
C VAL A 211 33.05 27.17 8.06
N TRP A 212 33.42 25.94 7.66
CA TRP A 212 33.56 24.80 8.55
C TRP A 212 34.52 25.11 9.70
N ARG A 213 35.67 25.74 9.41
CA ARG A 213 36.65 26.13 10.44
C ARG A 213 36.10 27.13 11.46
N ARG A 214 35.26 28.08 11.02
CA ARG A 214 34.69 29.12 11.89
C ARG A 214 33.58 28.58 12.77
N MET A 215 32.71 27.73 12.22
CA MET A 215 31.71 27.01 13.00
C MET A 215 32.37 26.02 13.97
N ALA A 216 33.38 25.26 13.55
CA ALA A 216 34.16 24.39 14.43
C ALA A 216 34.78 25.18 15.58
N TRP A 217 35.34 26.36 15.29
CA TRP A 217 35.91 27.25 16.29
C TRP A 217 34.87 27.76 17.30
N GLY A 218 33.69 28.19 16.83
CA GLY A 218 32.60 28.67 17.69
C GLY A 218 32.01 27.59 18.60
N LEU A 219 32.14 26.31 18.22
CA LEU A 219 31.65 25.16 18.98
C LEU A 219 32.63 24.63 20.04
N LEU A 220 33.91 25.06 20.01
CA LEU A 220 34.92 24.61 20.97
C LEU A 220 34.84 25.39 22.29
N PRO A 221 34.64 24.72 23.44
CA PRO A 221 34.51 25.38 24.74
C PRO A 221 35.79 26.11 25.16
N THR A 222 35.65 27.09 26.05
CA THR A 222 36.79 27.67 26.79
C THR A 222 36.84 27.11 28.20
N TYR A 223 37.97 26.55 28.61
CA TYR A 223 38.10 26.00 29.97
C TYR A 223 38.55 27.09 30.94
N ARG A 224 37.84 27.26 32.06
CA ARG A 224 38.29 28.04 33.23
C ARG A 224 38.22 27.14 34.46
N ASN A 225 39.35 26.94 35.14
CA ASN A 225 39.46 26.05 36.30
C ASN A 225 38.96 24.61 36.06
N GLY A 226 39.21 24.06 34.87
CA GLY A 226 38.76 22.70 34.49
C GLY A 226 37.27 22.59 34.12
N VAL A 227 36.52 23.68 34.17
CA VAL A 227 35.10 23.73 33.78
C VAL A 227 34.97 24.33 32.36
N PRO A 228 34.28 23.66 31.42
CA PRO A 228 34.03 24.20 30.09
C PRO A 228 32.98 25.32 30.13
N HIS A 229 33.27 26.45 29.50
CA HIS A 229 32.38 27.59 29.32
C HIS A 229 32.17 27.85 27.82
N GLY A 230 30.89 27.88 27.40
CA GLY A 230 30.47 27.98 25.99
C GLY A 230 30.76 26.72 25.17
N GLY A 231 30.30 26.63 23.93
CA GLY A 231 30.59 25.49 23.04
C GLY A 231 29.64 24.29 23.20
N LEU A 232 30.14 23.08 22.89
CA LEU A 232 29.36 21.83 22.92
C LEU A 232 28.71 21.56 24.30
N PRO A 233 27.50 20.97 24.32
CA PRO A 233 26.71 20.70 25.52
C PRO A 233 27.47 19.78 26.48
N THR A 234 27.41 20.13 27.76
CA THR A 234 27.86 19.28 28.87
C THR A 234 26.77 18.28 29.25
N ARG A 235 27.10 17.28 30.09
CA ARG A 235 26.09 16.39 30.70
C ARG A 235 24.96 17.17 31.39
N ASP A 236 25.29 18.29 32.03
CA ASP A 236 24.32 19.19 32.67
C ASP A 236 23.35 19.83 31.67
N THR A 237 23.75 19.96 30.40
CA THR A 237 22.89 20.48 29.33
C THR A 237 21.78 19.50 28.96
N TRP A 238 22.09 18.21 28.91
CA TRP A 238 21.12 17.14 28.65
C TRP A 238 20.23 16.88 29.86
N ALA A 239 20.81 16.84 31.07
CA ALA A 239 20.07 16.69 32.32
C ALA A 239 19.11 17.87 32.59
N GLY A 240 19.44 19.06 32.11
CA GLY A 240 18.64 20.28 32.26
C GLY A 240 17.40 20.39 31.35
N LEU A 241 17.17 19.43 30.45
CA LEU A 241 15.97 19.39 29.60
C LEU A 241 14.75 18.90 30.39
N ASP A 242 13.65 19.65 30.33
CA ASP A 242 12.38 19.33 31.03
C ASP A 242 11.28 18.90 30.04
N ILE A 243 11.66 18.25 28.94
CA ILE A 243 10.79 17.86 27.81
C ILE A 243 11.06 16.40 27.42
N PRO A 244 10.17 15.74 26.65
CA PRO A 244 10.47 14.47 26.00
C PRO A 244 11.71 14.56 25.09
N VAL A 245 12.62 13.60 25.23
CA VAL A 245 13.86 13.46 24.46
C VAL A 245 13.96 12.07 23.85
N PHE A 246 14.09 11.99 22.52
CA PHE A 246 14.37 10.76 21.80
C PHE A 246 15.80 10.76 21.27
N LEU A 247 16.59 9.76 21.66
CA LEU A 247 18.00 9.62 21.31
C LEU A 247 18.16 8.44 20.34
N VAL A 248 18.73 8.68 19.16
CA VAL A 248 18.96 7.62 18.16
C VAL A 248 20.44 7.53 17.82
N GLY A 249 21.04 6.35 17.96
CA GLY A 249 22.41 6.06 17.55
C GLY A 249 22.50 4.95 16.51
N GLY A 250 23.59 4.89 15.75
CA GLY A 250 23.93 3.76 14.90
C GLY A 250 25.01 2.89 15.54
N GLU A 251 24.89 1.57 15.44
CA GLU A 251 25.85 0.63 16.02
C GLU A 251 27.26 0.72 15.37
N ASP A 252 27.33 1.01 14.07
CA ASP A 252 28.59 1.23 13.32
C ASP A 252 28.95 2.74 13.19
N ASP A 253 28.38 3.60 14.04
CA ASP A 253 28.74 5.02 14.10
C ASP A 253 30.10 5.24 14.76
N ASN A 254 31.14 5.48 13.95
CA ASN A 254 32.49 5.78 14.41
C ASN A 254 32.74 7.29 14.67
N VAL A 255 31.74 8.14 14.43
CA VAL A 255 31.82 9.61 14.58
C VAL A 255 31.22 10.03 15.92
N THR A 256 30.04 9.50 16.24
CA THR A 256 29.39 9.61 17.55
C THR A 256 29.02 8.21 18.02
N PRO A 257 29.94 7.50 18.72
CA PRO A 257 29.72 6.11 19.12
C PRO A 257 28.43 5.95 19.91
N ALA A 258 27.76 4.79 19.76
CA ALA A 258 26.50 4.50 20.45
C ALA A 258 26.56 4.65 21.99
N THR A 259 27.76 4.62 22.59
CA THR A 259 27.98 4.94 24.01
C THR A 259 27.59 6.37 24.38
N GLU A 260 27.68 7.32 23.45
CA GLU A 260 27.24 8.72 23.65
C GLU A 260 25.73 8.79 23.89
N THR A 261 24.95 7.94 23.21
CA THR A 261 23.49 7.83 23.40
C THR A 261 23.15 7.34 24.81
N LYS A 262 23.97 6.45 25.37
CA LYS A 262 23.85 5.94 26.75
C LYS A 262 24.28 6.97 27.80
N VAL A 263 25.35 7.73 27.54
CA VAL A 263 25.83 8.79 28.45
C VAL A 263 24.81 9.92 28.57
N ALA A 264 24.12 10.28 27.47
CA ALA A 264 23.03 11.24 27.50
C ALA A 264 21.81 10.72 28.29
N SER A 265 21.48 9.42 28.20
CA SER A 265 20.37 8.82 28.97
C SER A 265 20.68 8.61 30.46
N ASP A 266 21.91 8.25 30.82
CA ASP A 266 22.31 7.94 32.21
C ASP A 266 22.41 9.17 33.13
N SER A 267 22.35 10.38 32.55
CA SER A 267 22.45 11.66 33.28
C SER A 267 21.22 12.01 34.13
N ASP A 268 20.21 11.15 34.17
CA ASP A 268 18.89 11.43 34.76
C ASP A 268 18.39 10.27 35.65
N SER A 269 19.23 9.82 36.60
CA SER A 269 18.86 8.76 37.55
C SER A 269 18.05 9.30 38.74
N ASN A 270 16.72 9.37 38.59
CA ASN A 270 15.74 9.34 39.69
C ASN A 270 14.30 8.99 39.23
N GLY A 271 14.01 7.69 39.04
CA GLY A 271 12.71 6.95 39.15
C GLY A 271 11.46 7.39 38.35
N PRO A 272 10.50 6.48 38.02
CA PRO A 272 10.15 5.23 38.71
C PRO A 272 10.16 3.94 37.84
N GLU A 273 9.89 2.81 38.49
CA GLU A 273 9.78 1.42 37.97
C GLU A 273 8.87 1.22 36.74
N PRO A 274 9.09 0.13 35.97
CA PRO A 274 8.35 -0.13 34.74
C PRO A 274 6.87 -0.40 35.03
N VAL A 275 6.00 0.47 34.53
CA VAL A 275 4.55 0.27 34.54
C VAL A 275 4.15 -0.33 33.20
N ASP A 276 3.57 -1.52 33.27
CA ASP A 276 2.72 -2.25 32.33
C ASP A 276 2.86 -2.02 30.82
N ASP A 277 3.21 -3.13 30.16
CA ASP A 277 3.02 -3.48 28.76
C ASP A 277 1.68 -2.99 28.15
N PRO A 278 1.67 -2.19 27.07
CA PRO A 278 0.46 -1.85 26.34
C PRO A 278 0.21 -2.78 25.15
N THR A 279 0.49 -4.08 25.24
CA THR A 279 0.01 -5.07 24.25
C THR A 279 -1.44 -5.47 24.51
N THR A 280 -2.36 -4.52 24.43
CA THR A 280 -3.78 -4.79 24.12
C THR A 280 -4.39 -3.53 23.52
N PRO A 281 -4.96 -3.55 22.30
CA PRO A 281 -5.78 -2.45 21.84
C PRO A 281 -7.01 -2.38 22.75
N LYS A 282 -7.08 -1.35 23.61
CA LYS A 282 -8.29 -1.08 24.37
C LYS A 282 -9.41 -0.78 23.39
N SER A 283 -10.44 -1.62 23.39
CA SER A 283 -11.70 -1.38 22.70
C SER A 283 -12.38 -0.16 23.32
N ASN A 284 -12.18 1.04 22.77
CA ASN A 284 -12.97 2.20 23.16
C ASN A 284 -14.25 2.25 22.32
N ASN A 285 -15.26 1.54 22.83
CA ASN A 285 -16.63 2.05 22.75
C ASN A 285 -16.70 3.40 23.48
N GLN A 286 -17.42 4.36 22.89
CA GLN A 286 -17.93 5.60 23.52
C GLN A 286 -16.91 6.71 23.85
N GLN A 287 -16.69 7.63 22.89
CA GLN A 287 -16.58 9.09 23.12
C GLN A 287 -16.42 9.82 21.76
N PRO A 288 -16.88 11.07 21.59
CA PRO A 288 -16.55 11.88 20.41
C PRO A 288 -15.02 11.98 20.29
N LEU A 289 -14.48 11.96 19.05
CA LEU A 289 -13.04 12.07 18.76
C LEU A 289 -12.46 13.32 19.42
N ALA A 290 -12.02 13.19 20.67
CA ALA A 290 -11.50 14.29 21.46
C ALA A 290 -10.25 14.82 20.77
N ILE A 291 -10.16 16.13 20.57
CA ILE A 291 -8.94 16.76 20.07
C ILE A 291 -7.81 16.38 21.05
N PRO A 292 -6.74 15.68 20.60
CA PRO A 292 -5.68 15.27 21.48
C PRO A 292 -5.08 16.47 22.20
N ALA A 293 -4.80 16.30 23.49
CA ALA A 293 -4.24 17.36 24.30
C ALA A 293 -2.88 17.82 23.74
N LEU A 294 -2.66 19.13 23.77
CA LEU A 294 -1.34 19.72 23.50
C LEU A 294 -0.80 20.27 24.82
N PRO A 295 0.01 19.50 25.56
CA PRO A 295 0.57 19.96 26.82
C PRO A 295 1.55 21.12 26.56
N VAL A 296 1.44 22.18 27.36
CA VAL A 296 2.39 23.32 27.31
C VAL A 296 3.80 22.85 27.73
N HIS A 297 3.87 21.89 28.65
CA HIS A 297 5.09 21.20 29.08
C HIS A 297 4.80 19.70 29.23
N PRO A 298 5.02 18.88 28.19
CA PRO A 298 4.86 17.43 28.31
C PRO A 298 5.85 16.85 29.32
N LYS A 299 5.50 15.70 29.90
CA LYS A 299 6.35 15.04 30.90
C LYS A 299 7.70 14.69 30.29
N LYS A 300 8.78 14.94 31.03
CA LYS A 300 10.12 14.49 30.64
C LYS A 300 10.12 12.96 30.52
N VAL A 301 10.47 12.48 29.33
CA VAL A 301 10.65 11.06 29.00
C VAL A 301 11.90 10.98 28.15
N VAL A 302 12.85 10.12 28.51
CA VAL A 302 14.05 9.88 27.71
C VAL A 302 13.96 8.47 27.14
N GLN A 303 13.81 8.38 25.81
CA GLN A 303 13.82 7.10 25.10
C GLN A 303 15.05 7.05 24.21
N SER A 304 15.75 5.93 24.20
CA SER A 304 16.93 5.73 23.36
C SER A 304 16.81 4.47 22.52
N VAL A 305 17.25 4.54 21.27
CA VAL A 305 17.31 3.41 20.33
C VAL A 305 18.67 3.41 19.66
N ILE A 306 19.27 2.22 19.56
CA ILE A 306 20.48 1.99 18.77
C ILE A 306 20.05 1.12 17.58
N LEU A 307 20.18 1.67 16.36
CA LEU A 307 19.93 0.92 15.14
C LEU A 307 21.10 -0.06 14.92
N PRO A 308 20.81 -1.34 14.63
CA PRO A 308 21.86 -2.35 14.46
C PRO A 308 22.68 -2.12 13.18
N LYS A 309 23.82 -2.80 13.06
CA LYS A 309 24.65 -2.77 11.85
C LYS A 309 23.82 -3.07 10.58
N PRO A 310 24.09 -2.38 9.45
CA PRO A 310 25.20 -1.45 9.20
C PRO A 310 24.84 0.03 9.46
N ALA A 311 24.04 0.35 10.48
CA ALA A 311 23.69 1.74 10.78
C ALA A 311 24.91 2.57 11.23
N THR A 312 25.34 3.52 10.39
CA THR A 312 26.45 4.45 10.66
C THR A 312 25.93 5.85 11.01
N HIS A 313 26.82 6.85 11.13
CA HIS A 313 26.46 8.27 11.29
C HIS A 313 25.52 8.82 10.20
N ALA A 314 25.38 8.08 9.09
CA ALA A 314 24.57 8.39 7.93
C ALA A 314 23.09 7.97 8.01
N LEU A 315 22.64 7.43 9.15
CA LEU A 315 21.35 6.74 9.28
C LEU A 315 20.09 7.57 8.93
N LEU A 316 20.18 8.91 8.88
CA LEU A 316 19.05 9.76 8.46
C LEU A 316 18.85 9.87 6.94
N TYR A 317 19.83 9.47 6.12
CA TYR A 317 19.73 9.55 4.67
C TYR A 317 20.15 8.29 3.92
N THR A 318 20.64 7.25 4.61
CA THR A 318 20.73 5.92 4.02
C THR A 318 19.30 5.38 3.79
N PRO A 319 18.94 4.96 2.56
CA PRO A 319 17.56 4.54 2.26
C PRO A 319 17.02 3.41 3.15
N SER A 320 17.88 2.48 3.59
CA SER A 320 17.54 1.35 4.46
C SER A 320 17.15 1.77 5.88
N THR A 321 17.78 2.81 6.44
CA THR A 321 17.55 3.24 7.83
C THR A 321 16.66 4.48 7.95
N ALA A 322 16.61 5.35 6.94
CA ALA A 322 15.83 6.59 6.99
C ALA A 322 14.31 6.36 7.13
N ARG A 323 13.78 5.27 6.55
CA ARG A 323 12.35 4.90 6.70
C ARG A 323 12.03 4.38 8.09
N ILE A 324 12.88 3.50 8.62
CA ILE A 324 12.79 2.97 10.00
C ILE A 324 12.86 4.13 10.98
N LEU A 325 13.82 5.03 10.80
CA LEU A 325 13.99 6.23 11.60
C LEU A 325 12.75 7.14 11.57
N ALA A 326 12.13 7.33 10.40
CA ALA A 326 10.89 8.11 10.28
C ALA A 326 9.74 7.50 11.07
N GLY A 327 9.58 6.17 11.04
CA GLY A 327 8.58 5.44 11.81
C GLY A 327 8.80 5.58 13.32
N LEU A 328 10.03 5.37 13.79
CA LEU A 328 10.40 5.51 15.21
C LEU A 328 10.20 6.94 15.72
N ILE A 329 10.58 7.94 14.92
CA ILE A 329 10.34 9.35 15.25
C ILE A 329 8.83 9.62 15.33
N SER A 330 8.04 9.14 14.36
CA SER A 330 6.59 9.33 14.37
C SER A 330 5.93 8.73 15.60
N ASP A 331 6.29 7.49 15.96
CA ASP A 331 5.74 6.80 17.14
C ASP A 331 6.11 7.53 18.44
N PHE A 332 7.38 7.92 18.59
CA PHE A 332 7.82 8.71 19.75
C PHE A 332 7.03 10.03 19.88
N LEU A 333 6.84 10.75 18.77
CA LEU A 333 6.13 12.03 18.77
C LEU A 333 4.64 11.87 19.12
N VAL A 334 3.98 10.83 18.61
CA VAL A 334 2.57 10.53 18.91
C VAL A 334 2.40 10.16 20.39
N SER A 335 3.26 9.27 20.88
CA SER A 335 3.13 8.69 22.22
C SER A 335 3.60 9.64 23.34
N ASN A 336 4.66 10.43 23.11
CA ASN A 336 5.31 11.20 24.17
C ASN A 336 5.18 12.72 24.02
N VAL A 337 4.85 13.23 22.82
CA VAL A 337 4.71 14.69 22.59
C VAL A 337 3.25 15.08 22.44
N THR A 338 2.55 14.60 21.41
CA THR A 338 1.10 14.82 21.25
C THR A 338 0.49 13.89 20.20
N GLY A 339 -0.68 13.32 20.51
CA GLY A 339 -1.49 12.57 19.55
C GLY A 339 -1.99 13.40 18.36
N ARG A 340 -1.81 14.73 18.35
CA ARG A 340 -2.15 15.57 17.19
C ARG A 340 -1.23 15.31 15.99
N LEU A 341 -0.06 14.72 16.21
CA LEU A 341 0.87 14.32 15.15
C LEU A 341 0.52 12.94 14.56
N ASP A 342 -0.51 12.27 15.09
CA ASP A 342 -1.00 11.00 14.56
C ASP A 342 -1.75 11.21 13.24
N GLN A 343 -1.24 10.61 12.17
CA GLN A 343 -1.81 10.71 10.84
C GLN A 343 -3.22 10.08 10.76
N ALA A 344 -3.48 9.01 11.49
CA ALA A 344 -4.79 8.36 11.51
C ALA A 344 -5.83 9.27 12.16
N TRP A 345 -5.48 9.90 13.30
CA TRP A 345 -6.33 10.90 13.93
C TRP A 345 -6.55 12.11 13.02
N GLN A 346 -5.49 12.66 12.40
CA GLN A 346 -5.63 13.81 11.49
C GLN A 346 -6.56 13.49 10.32
N LEU A 347 -6.44 12.32 9.71
CA LEU A 347 -7.33 11.89 8.63
C LEU A 347 -8.78 11.77 9.11
N GLN A 348 -9.00 11.18 10.29
CA GLN A 348 -10.33 11.08 10.91
C GLN A 348 -10.91 12.46 11.29
N PHE A 349 -10.06 13.44 11.66
CA PHE A 349 -10.49 14.80 11.93
C PHE A 349 -10.83 15.57 10.64
N LEU A 350 -9.99 15.43 9.62
CA LEU A 350 -10.13 16.12 8.33
C LEU A 350 -11.33 15.63 7.51
N THR A 351 -11.79 14.40 7.73
CA THR A 351 -13.04 13.89 7.16
C THR A 351 -14.28 14.51 7.81
N GLN A 352 -14.14 15.25 8.92
CA GLN A 352 -15.24 15.97 9.58
C GLN A 352 -15.29 17.46 9.21
N ASP A 353 -14.15 18.08 8.85
CA ASP A 353 -13.99 19.55 8.79
C ASP A 353 -13.79 20.11 7.37
N GLY A 354 -14.62 19.66 6.43
CA GLY A 354 -14.78 20.38 5.17
C GLY A 354 -15.45 21.73 5.44
N LYS A 355 -14.81 22.87 5.15
CA LYS A 355 -15.47 24.21 5.14
C LYS A 355 -16.72 24.27 4.24
N TRP A 356 -16.84 23.34 3.29
CA TRP A 356 -18.06 23.10 2.52
C TRP A 356 -19.14 22.42 3.37
N ASP A 357 -18.72 21.50 4.23
CA ASP A 357 -19.53 20.76 5.20
C ASP A 357 -20.00 21.61 6.37
N VAL A 358 -19.24 22.59 6.89
CA VAL A 358 -19.72 23.45 7.99
C VAL A 358 -20.85 24.39 7.53
N LYS A 359 -20.72 25.01 6.35
CA LYS A 359 -21.80 25.82 5.74
C LYS A 359 -23.02 24.98 5.40
N ASN A 360 -22.80 23.74 4.93
CA ASN A 360 -23.88 22.81 4.66
C ASN A 360 -24.47 22.24 5.95
N LEU A 361 -23.69 22.06 7.01
CA LEU A 361 -24.12 21.60 8.34
C LEU A 361 -24.95 22.67 9.02
N GLU A 362 -24.52 23.94 9.05
CA GLU A 362 -25.36 25.03 9.57
C GLU A 362 -26.66 25.16 8.77
N LYS A 363 -26.58 25.06 7.43
CA LYS A 363 -27.75 25.07 6.55
C LYS A 363 -28.66 23.86 6.79
N TRP A 364 -28.08 22.69 7.06
CA TRP A 364 -28.77 21.43 7.32
C TRP A 364 -29.35 21.38 8.74
N GLN A 365 -28.70 21.97 9.74
CA GLN A 365 -29.20 22.13 11.11
C GLN A 365 -30.40 23.08 11.13
N LYS A 366 -30.34 24.17 10.35
CA LYS A 366 -31.47 25.11 10.17
C LYS A 366 -32.66 24.51 9.40
N VAL A 367 -32.52 23.31 8.82
CA VAL A 367 -33.60 22.61 8.12
C VAL A 367 -34.26 21.63 9.10
N ALA A 368 -35.59 21.74 9.21
CA ALA A 368 -36.39 20.83 10.03
C ALA A 368 -36.09 19.37 9.66
N PRO A 369 -35.85 18.47 10.63
CA PRO A 369 -35.43 17.10 10.32
C PRO A 369 -36.45 16.30 9.48
N VAL A 370 -37.74 16.47 9.80
CA VAL A 370 -38.87 15.77 9.19
C VAL A 370 -39.92 16.80 8.76
N SER A 371 -40.62 16.59 7.65
CA SER A 371 -41.73 17.45 7.20
C SER A 371 -43.05 17.18 7.94
N GLU A 372 -44.03 18.06 7.77
CA GLU A 372 -45.43 17.72 8.05
C GLU A 372 -45.93 16.60 7.10
N PRO A 373 -47.05 15.89 7.38
CA PRO A 373 -47.51 14.78 6.56
C PRO A 373 -47.83 15.25 5.14
N ILE A 374 -47.28 14.55 4.15
CA ILE A 374 -47.46 14.87 2.73
C ILE A 374 -48.36 13.81 2.10
N GLY A 375 -49.54 14.24 1.67
CA GLY A 375 -50.58 13.36 1.13
C GLY A 375 -51.06 12.25 2.07
N GLY A 376 -50.79 12.37 3.39
CA GLY A 376 -51.09 11.32 4.38
C GLY A 376 -50.22 10.06 4.27
N ILE A 377 -49.19 10.07 3.42
CA ILE A 377 -48.37 8.90 3.08
C ILE A 377 -46.90 9.15 3.39
N PHE A 378 -46.41 10.33 3.04
CA PHE A 378 -44.97 10.61 3.07
C PHE A 378 -44.58 11.59 4.17
N ARG A 379 -43.33 11.45 4.61
CA ARG A 379 -42.59 12.47 5.34
C ARG A 379 -41.27 12.71 4.61
N ALA A 380 -41.04 13.93 4.14
CA ALA A 380 -39.77 14.28 3.51
C ALA A 380 -38.71 14.54 4.60
N LEU A 381 -37.63 13.76 4.60
CA LEU A 381 -36.58 13.85 5.62
C LEU A 381 -35.35 14.53 5.05
N LYS A 382 -34.65 15.31 5.87
CA LYS A 382 -33.23 15.60 5.58
C LYS A 382 -32.43 14.31 5.85
N THR A 383 -31.34 14.10 5.13
CA THR A 383 -30.45 12.94 5.35
C THR A 383 -30.01 12.88 6.80
N LEU A 384 -30.06 11.70 7.43
CA LEU A 384 -29.54 11.47 8.79
C LEU A 384 -28.01 11.52 8.80
N ARG A 385 -27.41 11.68 9.99
CA ARG A 385 -25.96 11.60 10.17
C ARG A 385 -25.64 10.78 11.41
N GLU A 386 -24.68 9.86 11.31
CA GLU A 386 -24.34 8.93 12.39
C GLU A 386 -24.04 9.63 13.72
N VAL A 387 -23.33 10.75 13.63
CA VAL A 387 -22.79 11.49 14.79
C VAL A 387 -23.61 12.72 15.18
N ASP A 388 -24.81 12.93 14.62
CA ASP A 388 -25.63 14.11 14.96
C ASP A 388 -26.45 13.90 16.25
N GLU A 389 -26.40 14.90 17.15
CA GLU A 389 -27.05 14.86 18.46
C GLU A 389 -28.58 14.86 18.39
N THR A 390 -29.17 15.27 17.26
CA THR A 390 -30.63 15.49 17.12
C THR A 390 -31.30 14.71 15.99
N HIS A 391 -30.53 14.30 14.98
CA HIS A 391 -31.02 13.62 13.77
C HIS A 391 -30.04 12.53 13.29
N SER A 392 -29.59 11.71 14.24
CA SER A 392 -28.92 10.41 14.03
C SER A 392 -29.93 9.25 14.00
N PRO A 393 -29.58 8.05 13.50
CA PRO A 393 -30.49 6.91 13.46
C PRO A 393 -31.17 6.61 14.79
N LYS A 394 -30.40 6.60 15.88
CA LYS A 394 -30.90 6.35 17.24
C LYS A 394 -31.91 7.41 17.69
N GLU A 395 -31.57 8.69 17.53
CA GLU A 395 -32.44 9.79 17.94
C GLU A 395 -33.69 9.87 17.04
N PHE A 396 -33.54 9.54 15.75
CA PHE A 396 -34.64 9.48 14.80
C PHE A 396 -35.63 8.39 15.16
N VAL A 397 -35.17 7.17 15.44
CA VAL A 397 -36.03 6.07 15.92
C VAL A 397 -36.77 6.48 17.18
N ARG A 398 -36.08 7.10 18.15
CA ARG A 398 -36.70 7.53 19.40
C ARG A 398 -37.82 8.55 19.18
N ASN A 399 -37.62 9.48 18.25
CA ASN A 399 -38.53 10.60 18.04
C ASN A 399 -39.63 10.29 17.00
N TRP A 400 -39.39 9.39 16.04
CA TRP A 400 -40.26 9.16 14.89
C TRP A 400 -40.61 7.70 14.62
N GLY A 401 -40.01 6.72 15.29
CA GLY A 401 -40.24 5.28 15.03
C GLY A 401 -41.65 4.79 15.31
N SER A 402 -42.47 5.54 16.04
CA SER A 402 -43.91 5.29 16.15
C SER A 402 -44.67 5.63 14.87
N THR A 403 -44.22 6.65 14.13
CA THR A 403 -44.92 7.22 12.97
C THR A 403 -44.29 6.82 11.64
N ILE A 404 -42.97 6.77 11.52
CA ILE A 404 -42.26 6.42 10.28
C ILE A 404 -41.78 4.99 10.39
N LYS A 405 -42.24 4.11 9.50
CA LYS A 405 -41.98 2.65 9.58
C LYS A 405 -41.05 2.13 8.49
N ASP A 406 -40.88 2.91 7.43
CA ASP A 406 -40.02 2.61 6.30
C ASP A 406 -39.35 3.91 5.81
N ILE A 407 -38.07 3.85 5.46
CA ILE A 407 -37.30 4.96 4.87
C ILE A 407 -36.78 4.55 3.50
N ILE A 408 -37.03 5.39 2.50
CA ILE A 408 -36.48 5.27 1.16
C ILE A 408 -35.34 6.29 0.99
N ASP A 409 -34.12 5.81 0.83
CA ASP A 409 -32.97 6.62 0.45
C ASP A 409 -32.81 6.62 -1.06
N ILE A 410 -33.14 7.75 -1.69
CA ILE A 410 -33.06 7.91 -3.15
C ILE A 410 -31.68 8.38 -3.63
N SER A 411 -30.67 8.44 -2.76
CA SER A 411 -29.32 8.91 -3.10
C SER A 411 -28.54 7.86 -3.90
N HIS A 412 -27.72 8.28 -4.87
CA HIS A 412 -26.81 7.37 -5.57
C HIS A 412 -25.74 6.79 -4.63
N ASP A 413 -25.10 7.67 -3.85
CA ASP A 413 -24.01 7.34 -2.93
C ASP A 413 -24.52 6.59 -1.70
N ASN A 414 -23.70 5.74 -1.08
CA ASN A 414 -24.03 5.04 0.17
C ASN A 414 -24.32 6.01 1.33
N PRO A 415 -25.27 5.70 2.24
CA PRO A 415 -25.68 6.60 3.31
C PRO A 415 -24.52 6.94 4.25
N VAL A 416 -24.51 8.18 4.75
CA VAL A 416 -23.51 8.69 5.71
C VAL A 416 -23.81 8.29 7.17
N TYR A 417 -24.59 7.22 7.34
CA TYR A 417 -25.04 6.66 8.61
C TYR A 417 -25.29 5.15 8.42
N ASP A 418 -25.21 4.37 9.49
CA ASP A 418 -25.49 2.93 9.47
C ASP A 418 -27.01 2.67 9.50
N PRO A 419 -27.61 2.11 8.44
CA PRO A 419 -29.04 1.80 8.41
C PRO A 419 -29.48 0.79 9.47
N LYS A 420 -28.58 -0.04 9.98
CA LYS A 420 -28.93 -1.05 11.02
C LYS A 420 -29.51 -0.40 12.26
N GLY A 421 -29.04 0.80 12.63
CA GLY A 421 -29.58 1.55 13.77
C GLY A 421 -31.06 1.95 13.60
N LEU A 422 -31.55 2.06 12.35
CA LEU A 422 -32.97 2.27 12.07
C LEU A 422 -33.77 0.96 12.19
N GLU A 423 -33.19 -0.13 11.67
CA GLU A 423 -33.82 -1.46 11.62
C GLU A 423 -33.98 -2.06 13.03
N GLU A 424 -32.98 -1.90 13.90
CA GLU A 424 -33.07 -2.23 15.33
C GLU A 424 -34.21 -1.48 16.03
N GLY A 425 -34.53 -0.28 15.53
CA GLY A 425 -35.64 0.56 15.95
C GLY A 425 -37.00 0.22 15.34
N GLY A 426 -37.08 -0.82 14.51
CA GLY A 426 -38.30 -1.23 13.81
C GLY A 426 -38.63 -0.40 12.56
N ILE A 427 -37.70 0.42 12.06
CA ILE A 427 -37.84 1.17 10.80
C ILE A 427 -37.05 0.45 9.71
N ARG A 428 -37.73 -0.02 8.65
CA ARG A 428 -37.04 -0.68 7.54
C ARG A 428 -36.38 0.33 6.60
N TYR A 429 -35.19 0.01 6.12
CA TYR A 429 -34.42 0.86 5.22
C TYR A 429 -34.43 0.31 3.78
N HIS A 430 -34.73 1.18 2.81
CA HIS A 430 -34.84 0.83 1.39
C HIS A 430 -33.92 1.74 0.57
N LYS A 431 -32.94 1.16 -0.13
CA LYS A 431 -32.03 1.90 -1.01
C LYS A 431 -32.57 1.94 -2.44
N PHE A 432 -32.76 3.13 -3.00
CA PHE A 432 -33.22 3.34 -4.38
C PHE A 432 -32.28 4.33 -5.11
N PRO A 433 -31.13 3.88 -5.63
CA PRO A 433 -30.10 4.78 -6.13
C PRO A 433 -30.51 5.45 -7.46
N THR A 434 -30.38 6.77 -7.56
CA THR A 434 -30.82 7.55 -8.74
C THR A 434 -29.82 8.66 -9.12
N VAL A 435 -29.76 9.09 -10.40
CA VAL A 435 -28.71 10.01 -10.93
C VAL A 435 -28.85 11.48 -10.45
N SER A 436 -27.93 11.97 -9.63
CA SER A 436 -28.07 13.26 -8.91
C SER A 436 -28.11 14.52 -9.79
N LYS A 437 -28.75 15.59 -9.29
CA LYS A 437 -28.80 16.97 -9.86
C LYS A 437 -29.55 17.17 -11.18
N VAL A 438 -30.17 16.13 -11.74
CA VAL A 438 -31.07 16.21 -12.91
C VAL A 438 -32.48 15.71 -12.55
N PRO A 439 -33.54 16.12 -13.28
CA PRO A 439 -34.87 15.54 -13.11
C PRO A 439 -34.85 14.01 -13.34
N PRO A 440 -35.56 13.22 -12.51
CA PRO A 440 -35.65 11.77 -12.71
C PRO A 440 -36.19 11.38 -14.09
N THR A 441 -35.71 10.25 -14.61
CA THR A 441 -36.25 9.67 -15.85
C THR A 441 -37.59 8.98 -15.59
N ASP A 442 -38.37 8.74 -16.65
CA ASP A 442 -39.68 8.11 -16.53
C ASP A 442 -39.56 6.69 -15.91
N THR A 443 -38.50 5.95 -16.24
CA THR A 443 -38.18 4.65 -15.63
C THR A 443 -37.84 4.75 -14.14
N GLU A 444 -37.09 5.78 -13.72
CA GLU A 444 -36.80 6.01 -12.30
C GLU A 444 -38.10 6.34 -11.52
N ILE A 445 -39.03 7.07 -12.14
CA ILE A 445 -40.34 7.42 -11.56
C ILE A 445 -41.20 6.17 -11.39
N GLU A 446 -41.32 5.33 -12.42
CA GLU A 446 -42.05 4.07 -12.36
C GLU A 446 -41.50 3.14 -11.27
N GLY A 447 -40.18 3.01 -11.19
CA GLY A 447 -39.52 2.22 -10.16
C GLY A 447 -39.82 2.72 -8.74
N PHE A 448 -39.79 4.04 -8.53
CA PHE A 448 -40.11 4.63 -7.24
C PHE A 448 -41.58 4.43 -6.86
N ILE A 449 -42.51 4.62 -7.80
CA ILE A 449 -43.95 4.41 -7.56
C ILE A 449 -44.22 2.95 -7.17
N LYS A 450 -43.64 2.00 -7.91
CA LYS A 450 -43.78 0.58 -7.62
C LYS A 450 -43.27 0.22 -6.23
N LEU A 451 -42.09 0.72 -5.86
CA LEU A 451 -41.51 0.50 -4.53
C LEU A 451 -42.41 1.04 -3.41
N VAL A 452 -42.96 2.24 -3.58
CA VAL A 452 -43.89 2.81 -2.58
C VAL A 452 -45.18 2.00 -2.49
N ASP A 453 -45.74 1.54 -3.62
CA ASP A 453 -46.96 0.73 -3.63
C ASP A 453 -46.74 -0.60 -2.87
N GLU A 454 -45.58 -1.24 -3.07
CA GLU A 454 -45.17 -2.45 -2.34
C GLU A 454 -45.01 -2.19 -0.83
N ILE A 455 -44.30 -1.11 -0.45
CA ILE A 455 -44.13 -0.72 0.95
C ILE A 455 -45.48 -0.45 1.62
N ARG A 456 -46.40 0.25 0.94
CA ARG A 456 -47.73 0.56 1.50
C ARG A 456 -48.59 -0.69 1.68
N ALA A 457 -48.49 -1.66 0.78
CA ALA A 457 -49.17 -2.94 0.93
C ALA A 457 -48.64 -3.69 2.18
N ASP A 458 -47.32 -3.80 2.32
CA ASP A 458 -46.66 -4.43 3.47
C ASP A 458 -46.95 -3.68 4.79
N GLN A 459 -46.94 -2.33 4.79
CA GLN A 459 -47.27 -1.54 5.97
C GLN A 459 -48.69 -1.78 6.48
N LYS A 460 -49.68 -2.00 5.59
CA LYS A 460 -51.05 -2.33 6.01
C LYS A 460 -51.12 -3.67 6.75
N GLU A 461 -50.41 -4.67 6.24
CA GLU A 461 -50.34 -6.00 6.88
C GLU A 461 -49.58 -5.94 8.21
N ARG A 462 -48.47 -5.21 8.25
CA ARG A 462 -47.67 -4.99 9.47
C ARG A 462 -48.43 -4.21 10.52
N ALA A 463 -49.13 -3.13 10.15
CA ALA A 463 -49.95 -2.35 11.05
C ALA A 463 -51.01 -3.22 11.76
N ALA A 464 -51.66 -4.13 11.03
CA ALA A 464 -52.64 -5.05 11.61
C ALA A 464 -52.00 -6.09 12.54
N ARG A 465 -50.84 -6.65 12.15
CA ARG A 465 -50.14 -7.67 12.94
C ARG A 465 -49.50 -7.09 14.20
N GLU A 466 -48.91 -5.91 14.09
CA GLU A 466 -48.10 -5.26 15.13
C GLU A 466 -48.89 -4.18 15.89
N LYS A 467 -50.19 -4.04 15.60
CA LYS A 467 -51.13 -3.11 16.25
C LYS A 467 -50.63 -1.67 16.27
N TRP A 468 -50.17 -1.17 15.12
CA TRP A 468 -49.74 0.22 15.00
C TRP A 468 -50.93 1.18 15.16
N GLU A 469 -50.68 2.36 15.73
CA GLU A 469 -51.66 3.46 15.74
C GLU A 469 -51.83 4.03 14.31
N ASP A 470 -53.01 4.58 14.03
CA ASP A 470 -53.29 5.21 12.73
C ASP A 470 -52.34 6.39 12.47
N GLY A 471 -51.97 6.61 11.20
CA GLY A 471 -51.14 7.74 10.78
C GLY A 471 -49.65 7.43 10.55
N PHE A 472 -49.30 6.17 10.29
CA PHE A 472 -47.94 5.79 9.89
C PHE A 472 -47.59 6.27 8.46
N ALA A 473 -46.30 6.51 8.21
CA ALA A 473 -45.81 7.12 6.98
C ALA A 473 -44.50 6.49 6.47
N VAL A 474 -44.20 6.76 5.20
CA VAL A 474 -42.94 6.45 4.52
C VAL A 474 -42.03 7.68 4.53
N GLY A 475 -40.84 7.55 5.09
CA GLY A 475 -39.80 8.57 5.05
C GLY A 475 -39.07 8.55 3.71
N VAL A 476 -38.79 9.72 3.12
CA VAL A 476 -37.99 9.79 1.88
C VAL A 476 -36.93 10.87 2.01
N HIS A 477 -35.67 10.55 1.68
CA HIS A 477 -34.58 11.53 1.71
C HIS A 477 -33.57 11.37 0.57
N CYS A 478 -32.80 12.43 0.32
CA CYS A 478 -31.72 12.46 -0.65
C CYS A 478 -30.55 13.30 -0.13
N HIS A 479 -29.31 12.85 -0.35
CA HIS A 479 -28.08 13.61 -0.04
C HIS A 479 -28.06 15.01 -0.66
N TYR A 480 -28.67 15.17 -1.83
CA TYR A 480 -28.68 16.42 -2.60
C TYR A 480 -29.90 17.32 -2.28
N GLY A 481 -30.70 16.96 -1.26
CA GLY A 481 -31.79 17.79 -0.72
C GLY A 481 -33.16 17.59 -1.39
N PHE A 482 -34.08 18.52 -1.13
CA PHE A 482 -35.52 18.31 -1.34
C PHE A 482 -36.05 18.49 -2.76
N ASN A 483 -35.25 18.98 -3.72
CA ASN A 483 -35.73 19.13 -5.10
C ASN A 483 -36.13 17.78 -5.70
N ARG A 484 -35.27 16.77 -5.49
CA ARG A 484 -35.52 15.43 -6.01
C ARG A 484 -36.53 14.66 -5.16
N THR A 485 -36.41 14.73 -3.83
CA THR A 485 -37.40 14.15 -2.91
C THR A 485 -38.79 14.69 -3.21
N GLY A 486 -38.92 16.01 -3.41
CA GLY A 486 -40.17 16.65 -3.77
C GLY A 486 -40.67 16.22 -5.14
N TYR A 487 -39.78 16.08 -6.13
CA TYR A 487 -40.16 15.63 -7.47
C TYR A 487 -40.79 14.23 -7.45
N PHE A 488 -40.14 13.24 -6.81
CA PHE A 488 -40.68 11.89 -6.70
C PHE A 488 -42.00 11.83 -5.92
N ILE A 489 -42.09 12.55 -4.80
CA ILE A 489 -43.33 12.61 -4.00
C ILE A 489 -44.46 13.26 -4.81
N VAL A 490 -44.19 14.36 -5.53
CA VAL A 490 -45.19 15.01 -6.39
C VAL A 490 -45.66 14.07 -7.49
N CYS A 491 -44.76 13.36 -8.18
CA CYS A 491 -45.14 12.37 -9.18
C CYS A 491 -46.06 11.29 -8.58
N TYR A 492 -45.73 10.76 -7.39
CA TYR A 492 -46.61 9.79 -6.73
C TYR A 492 -47.99 10.37 -6.39
N LEU A 493 -48.06 11.60 -5.84
CA LEU A 493 -49.33 12.24 -5.51
C LEU A 493 -50.22 12.47 -6.74
N VAL A 494 -49.61 12.79 -7.88
CA VAL A 494 -50.33 12.96 -9.15
C VAL A 494 -50.80 11.60 -9.68
N GLU A 495 -49.89 10.62 -9.78
CA GLU A 495 -50.15 9.33 -10.42
C GLU A 495 -51.00 8.35 -9.60
N ARG A 496 -50.98 8.46 -8.25
CA ARG A 496 -51.68 7.52 -7.35
C ARG A 496 -52.75 8.17 -6.49
N GLU A 497 -52.56 9.43 -6.10
CA GLU A 497 -53.49 10.13 -5.18
C GLU A 497 -54.37 11.16 -5.89
N GLY A 498 -54.26 11.30 -7.22
CA GLY A 498 -55.16 12.11 -8.05
C GLY A 498 -54.99 13.62 -7.90
N TYR A 499 -53.87 14.10 -7.37
CA TYR A 499 -53.59 15.53 -7.25
C TYR A 499 -53.35 16.13 -8.64
N ARG A 500 -53.78 17.37 -8.85
CA ARG A 500 -53.29 18.16 -10.00
C ARG A 500 -51.83 18.54 -9.76
N VAL A 501 -51.01 18.62 -10.80
CA VAL A 501 -49.57 18.92 -10.69
C VAL A 501 -49.27 20.16 -9.83
N ASN A 502 -49.94 21.28 -10.12
CA ASN A 502 -49.70 22.52 -9.38
C ASN A 502 -50.15 22.41 -7.92
N GLU A 503 -51.25 21.69 -7.67
CA GLU A 503 -51.76 21.42 -6.31
C GLU A 503 -50.78 20.52 -5.53
N ALA A 504 -50.23 19.49 -6.16
CA ALA A 504 -49.22 18.62 -5.54
C ALA A 504 -47.92 19.38 -5.21
N ILE A 505 -47.45 20.24 -6.12
CA ILE A 505 -46.27 21.09 -5.91
C ILE A 505 -46.50 22.07 -4.75
N GLU A 506 -47.67 22.71 -4.71
CA GLU A 506 -48.04 23.64 -3.65
C GLU A 506 -48.22 22.94 -2.31
N HIS A 507 -48.87 21.77 -2.29
CA HIS A 507 -49.02 20.95 -1.09
C HIS A 507 -47.67 20.52 -0.54
N PHE A 508 -46.76 20.02 -1.39
CA PHE A 508 -45.40 19.68 -0.97
C PHE A 508 -44.67 20.91 -0.39
N ALA A 509 -44.76 22.07 -1.04
CA ALA A 509 -44.12 23.30 -0.58
C ALA A 509 -44.70 23.82 0.75
N LYS A 510 -45.99 23.59 1.01
CA LYS A 510 -46.65 23.93 2.27
C LYS A 510 -46.18 23.05 3.42
N GLN A 511 -46.10 21.73 3.21
CA GLN A 511 -45.67 20.77 4.24
C GLN A 511 -44.15 20.73 4.43
N ARG A 512 -43.38 21.12 3.41
CA ARG A 512 -41.92 21.26 3.44
C ARG A 512 -41.51 22.66 2.96
N PRO A 513 -41.38 23.64 3.88
CA PRO A 513 -41.05 25.02 3.53
C PRO A 513 -39.80 25.11 2.66
N LYS A 514 -39.89 25.92 1.59
CA LYS A 514 -38.96 26.07 0.45
C LYS A 514 -39.22 25.16 -0.76
N GLY A 515 -39.99 24.08 -0.62
CA GLY A 515 -40.45 23.24 -1.73
C GLY A 515 -39.37 22.80 -2.74
N ILE A 516 -39.80 22.55 -3.98
CA ILE A 516 -38.90 22.33 -5.13
C ILE A 516 -38.46 23.72 -5.63
N LYS A 517 -37.17 24.02 -5.49
CA LYS A 517 -36.59 25.33 -5.84
C LYS A 517 -36.09 25.43 -7.27
N HIS A 518 -35.51 24.36 -7.79
CA HIS A 518 -34.84 24.39 -9.08
C HIS A 518 -35.87 24.39 -10.21
N GLU A 519 -35.78 25.41 -11.06
CA GLU A 519 -36.74 25.64 -12.14
C GLU A 519 -36.83 24.47 -13.11
N HIS A 520 -35.72 23.80 -13.46
CA HIS A 520 -35.74 22.65 -14.36
C HIS A 520 -36.53 21.44 -13.81
N PHE A 521 -36.59 21.24 -12.49
CA PHE A 521 -37.46 20.21 -11.89
C PHE A 521 -38.93 20.62 -11.98
N ARG A 522 -39.24 21.90 -11.73
CA ARG A 522 -40.62 22.42 -11.84
C ARG A 522 -41.10 22.44 -13.29
N ALA A 523 -40.25 22.88 -14.21
CA ALA A 523 -40.54 22.96 -15.63
C ALA A 523 -40.86 21.58 -16.21
N ARG A 524 -40.11 20.53 -15.82
CA ARG A 524 -40.40 19.15 -16.24
C ARG A 524 -41.75 18.64 -15.70
N LEU A 525 -42.10 18.96 -14.45
CA LEU A 525 -43.42 18.65 -13.89
C LEU A 525 -44.56 19.41 -14.62
N SER A 526 -44.29 20.62 -15.10
CA SER A 526 -45.25 21.48 -15.81
C SER A 526 -45.40 21.19 -17.31
N VAL A 527 -44.67 20.22 -17.88
CA VAL A 527 -44.81 19.84 -19.29
C VAL A 527 -46.21 19.25 -19.54
N PRO A 528 -46.86 19.50 -20.70
CA PRO A 528 -48.27 19.16 -20.95
C PRO A 528 -48.67 17.70 -20.70
N ALA A 529 -47.73 16.75 -20.70
CA ALA A 529 -47.95 15.35 -20.36
C ALA A 529 -48.60 15.15 -18.97
N PHE A 530 -48.44 16.10 -18.04
CA PHE A 530 -49.02 16.03 -16.69
C PHE A 530 -50.22 16.98 -16.47
N GLN A 531 -50.72 17.72 -17.48
CA GLN A 531 -51.70 18.82 -17.30
C GLN A 531 -53.17 18.58 -17.72
N GLN A 532 -53.60 17.37 -18.11
CA GLN A 532 -55.01 17.13 -18.51
C GLN A 532 -55.83 16.45 -17.40
N PRO A 533 -56.90 17.08 -16.87
CA PRO A 533 -57.88 16.43 -16.01
C PRO A 533 -59.17 16.14 -16.78
N SER A 534 -59.30 14.99 -17.45
CA SER A 534 -60.57 14.26 -17.67
C SER A 534 -60.37 13.06 -18.60
N ASP A 535 -60.90 11.92 -18.15
CA ASP A 535 -61.11 10.64 -18.84
C ASP A 535 -59.91 9.69 -19.05
N ARG A 536 -60.12 8.48 -18.55
CA ARG A 536 -59.18 7.37 -18.38
C ARG A 536 -58.66 6.83 -19.71
N THR A 537 -57.34 6.80 -19.90
CA THR A 537 -56.64 5.74 -20.65
C THR A 537 -55.20 5.59 -20.11
N PRO A 538 -54.70 4.38 -19.80
CA PRO A 538 -53.32 4.16 -19.34
C PRO A 538 -52.27 4.56 -20.40
N LEU A 539 -51.15 5.11 -19.93
CA LEU A 539 -50.03 5.70 -20.69
C LEU A 539 -49.23 4.76 -21.62
N LEU A 540 -49.73 3.57 -21.95
CA LEU A 540 -49.05 2.62 -22.84
C LEU A 540 -50.02 2.10 -23.92
N ALA A 541 -50.20 2.88 -24.98
CA ALA A 541 -50.74 2.40 -26.25
C ALA A 541 -50.20 3.23 -27.42
N GLU A 542 -49.78 2.51 -28.45
CA GLU A 542 -48.99 2.91 -29.62
C GLU A 542 -49.64 3.99 -30.51
N SER A 543 -48.82 4.79 -31.20
CA SER A 543 -48.73 4.81 -32.68
C SER A 543 -47.85 5.97 -33.21
N SER A 544 -46.80 5.61 -33.97
CA SER A 544 -46.09 6.49 -34.92
C SER A 544 -47.01 6.84 -36.13
N PRO A 545 -46.69 7.88 -36.92
CA PRO A 545 -45.97 7.63 -38.18
C PRO A 545 -44.98 8.77 -38.57
N HIS A 546 -43.73 8.45 -38.91
CA HIS A 546 -43.15 8.37 -40.27
C HIS A 546 -42.27 9.58 -40.66
N VAL A 547 -40.96 9.34 -40.89
CA VAL A 547 -40.26 9.24 -42.22
C VAL A 547 -39.50 10.56 -42.45
N SER A 548 -38.23 10.66 -42.81
CA SER A 548 -37.18 9.85 -43.47
C SER A 548 -35.87 10.68 -43.32
N ASP A 549 -34.63 10.25 -43.55
CA ASP A 549 -34.06 9.07 -44.17
C ASP A 549 -32.56 9.05 -43.82
N GLN A 550 -32.02 7.84 -43.68
CA GLN A 550 -30.72 7.35 -44.17
C GLN A 550 -29.42 8.07 -43.75
N SER A 551 -28.34 7.39 -43.36
CA SER A 551 -28.02 5.96 -43.30
C SER A 551 -26.63 5.81 -42.69
N GLU A 552 -26.45 4.95 -41.69
CA GLU A 552 -25.34 3.99 -41.53
C GLU A 552 -25.40 3.34 -40.13
N GLN A 553 -26.26 2.32 -39.98
CA GLN A 553 -26.15 1.32 -38.90
C GLN A 553 -26.98 0.07 -39.27
N ARG A 554 -26.29 -0.90 -39.88
CA ARG A 554 -26.57 -2.35 -39.94
C ARG A 554 -25.17 -2.97 -40.08
N ALA A 555 -24.73 -3.97 -39.32
CA ALA A 555 -25.48 -5.09 -38.80
C ALA A 555 -24.77 -5.71 -37.57
N GLU A 556 -25.55 -5.99 -36.53
CA GLU A 556 -25.33 -7.07 -35.56
C GLU A 556 -26.74 -7.52 -35.15
N GLU A 557 -27.31 -8.46 -35.91
CA GLU A 557 -28.49 -9.27 -35.55
C GLU A 557 -28.84 -10.19 -36.73
N ALA A 558 -28.39 -11.45 -36.69
CA ALA A 558 -29.09 -12.62 -37.25
C ALA A 558 -28.25 -13.89 -37.02
N GLU A 559 -28.82 -14.83 -36.24
CA GLU A 559 -28.47 -16.24 -35.93
C GLU A 559 -28.50 -16.38 -34.39
N ASP A 560 -29.60 -16.75 -33.74
CA ASP A 560 -30.32 -18.02 -33.88
C ASP A 560 -31.78 -17.92 -33.40
N ALA A 561 -32.72 -17.95 -34.33
CA ALA A 561 -34.07 -18.46 -34.09
C ALA A 561 -34.80 -18.74 -35.41
N ALA A 562 -34.41 -19.81 -36.10
CA ALA A 562 -35.34 -20.54 -36.97
C ALA A 562 -34.72 -21.86 -37.39
N LEU A 563 -35.25 -22.99 -36.91
CA LEU A 563 -35.51 -24.16 -37.77
C LEU A 563 -36.37 -25.17 -36.99
N TYR A 564 -37.66 -25.27 -37.40
CA TYR A 564 -38.60 -26.39 -37.21
C TYR A 564 -39.15 -26.64 -35.78
N ASN A 565 -40.44 -26.84 -35.50
CA ASN A 565 -41.60 -27.07 -36.37
C ASN A 565 -42.94 -26.96 -35.59
N THR A 566 -43.92 -26.29 -36.21
CA THR A 566 -45.37 -26.63 -36.39
C THR A 566 -46.35 -26.95 -35.24
N ALA A 567 -47.36 -26.05 -35.12
CA ALA A 567 -48.83 -26.23 -35.27
C ALA A 567 -49.73 -27.02 -34.26
N LEU A 568 -50.61 -26.25 -33.56
CA LEU A 568 -52.09 -26.32 -33.28
C LEU A 568 -52.86 -27.68 -33.17
N PRO A 569 -54.10 -27.78 -32.58
CA PRO A 569 -54.82 -27.05 -31.49
C PRO A 569 -55.68 -27.97 -30.53
N ASP A 570 -56.50 -27.33 -29.68
CA ASP A 570 -57.77 -27.77 -29.01
C ASP A 570 -57.82 -28.41 -27.59
N THR A 571 -58.52 -27.67 -26.71
CA THR A 571 -59.11 -27.99 -25.37
C THR A 571 -60.11 -29.18 -25.39
N PRO A 572 -60.51 -29.87 -24.27
CA PRO A 572 -60.89 -29.25 -22.97
C PRO A 572 -60.73 -30.03 -21.63
N ARG A 573 -60.90 -29.25 -20.54
CA ARG A 573 -61.29 -29.54 -19.14
C ARG A 573 -61.45 -31.01 -18.65
N SER A 574 -60.66 -31.38 -17.63
CA SER A 574 -61.03 -31.91 -16.27
C SER A 574 -59.80 -32.63 -15.65
N SER A 575 -59.55 -32.76 -14.35
CA SER A 575 -60.35 -32.58 -13.13
C SER A 575 -59.43 -32.15 -11.96
N ARG A 576 -59.93 -31.27 -11.09
CA ARG A 576 -59.25 -30.75 -9.87
C ARG A 576 -58.80 -31.83 -8.86
N LEU A 577 -59.15 -33.09 -9.08
CA LEU A 577 -58.80 -34.20 -8.18
C LEU A 577 -57.34 -34.65 -8.34
N ARG A 578 -56.75 -34.50 -9.52
CA ARG A 578 -55.34 -34.89 -9.76
C ARG A 578 -54.36 -33.89 -9.13
N GLU A 579 -54.69 -32.60 -9.19
CA GLU A 579 -53.91 -31.52 -8.55
C GLU A 579 -54.02 -31.57 -7.03
N LEU A 580 -55.20 -31.88 -6.46
CA LEU A 580 -55.36 -32.09 -5.02
C LEU A 580 -54.60 -33.32 -4.54
N ALA A 581 -54.60 -34.43 -5.30
CA ALA A 581 -53.83 -35.61 -4.95
C ALA A 581 -52.31 -35.35 -4.99
N LEU A 582 -51.82 -34.62 -5.99
CA LEU A 582 -50.41 -34.22 -6.11
C LEU A 582 -49.99 -33.23 -5.02
N PHE A 583 -50.88 -32.30 -4.64
CA PHE A 583 -50.63 -31.35 -3.56
C PHE A 583 -50.61 -32.04 -2.19
N SER A 584 -51.54 -32.97 -1.92
CA SER A 584 -51.53 -33.76 -0.69
C SER A 584 -50.31 -34.69 -0.59
N TRP A 585 -49.86 -35.26 -1.72
CA TRP A 585 -48.63 -36.07 -1.75
C TRP A 585 -47.38 -35.22 -1.49
N ALA A 586 -47.31 -34.02 -2.07
CA ALA A 586 -46.21 -33.08 -1.83
C ALA A 586 -46.15 -32.64 -0.36
N VAL A 587 -47.29 -32.31 0.24
CA VAL A 587 -47.36 -31.92 1.67
C VAL A 587 -46.98 -33.07 2.60
N LEU A 588 -47.41 -34.29 2.31
CA LEU A 588 -47.02 -35.47 3.10
C LEU A 588 -45.53 -35.81 2.95
N ALA A 589 -44.95 -35.66 1.75
CA ALA A 589 -43.53 -35.85 1.52
C ALA A 589 -42.70 -34.77 2.25
N THR A 590 -43.12 -33.51 2.23
CA THR A 590 -42.46 -32.42 2.96
C THR A 590 -42.57 -32.61 4.48
N ALA A 591 -43.73 -33.04 4.98
CA ALA A 591 -43.89 -33.35 6.40
C ALA A 591 -43.02 -34.54 6.83
N ALA A 592 -42.89 -35.57 6.00
CA ALA A 592 -42.00 -36.70 6.27
C ALA A 592 -40.53 -36.29 6.31
N VAL A 593 -40.09 -35.39 5.42
CA VAL A 593 -38.72 -34.83 5.42
C VAL A 593 -38.47 -33.97 6.65
N ILE A 594 -39.44 -33.16 7.07
CA ILE A 594 -39.33 -32.34 8.29
C ILE A 594 -39.30 -33.23 9.54
N VAL A 595 -40.17 -34.24 9.64
CA VAL A 595 -40.16 -35.18 10.76
C VAL A 595 -38.88 -36.00 10.78
N LEU A 596 -38.36 -36.43 9.62
CA LEU A 596 -37.08 -37.12 9.53
C LEU A 596 -35.93 -36.19 9.96
N GLY A 597 -35.95 -34.93 9.53
CA GLY A 597 -35.00 -33.90 9.94
C GLY A 597 -35.02 -33.65 11.45
N VAL A 598 -36.22 -33.52 12.04
CA VAL A 598 -36.39 -33.30 13.48
C VAL A 598 -36.02 -34.55 14.28
N VAL A 599 -36.34 -35.75 13.82
CA VAL A 599 -35.96 -37.00 14.50
C VAL A 599 -34.44 -37.25 14.41
N LEU A 600 -33.80 -36.89 13.28
CA LEU A 600 -32.34 -36.91 13.15
C LEU A 600 -31.68 -35.88 14.08
N GLN A 601 -32.23 -34.68 14.15
CA GLN A 601 -31.72 -33.58 14.98
C GLN A 601 -31.96 -33.82 16.48
N HIS A 602 -33.04 -34.53 16.84
CA HIS A 602 -33.34 -34.89 18.23
C HIS A 602 -32.58 -36.14 18.71
N ARG A 603 -32.24 -37.07 17.80
CA ARG A 603 -31.31 -38.18 18.09
C ARG A 603 -29.87 -37.70 18.30
N THR A 604 -29.45 -36.61 17.66
CA THR A 604 -28.13 -36.00 17.90
C THR A 604 -28.03 -35.20 19.21
N ALA A 605 -29.17 -34.79 19.80
CA ALA A 605 -29.19 -33.93 20.99
C ALA A 605 -29.37 -34.69 22.33
N ILE A 606 -29.64 -36.01 22.33
CA ILE A 606 -29.90 -36.80 23.56
C ILE A 606 -28.69 -37.65 24.02
N THR A 607 -27.58 -37.67 23.29
CA THR A 607 -26.34 -38.31 23.77
C THR A 607 -25.23 -37.30 23.98
N SER A 608 -25.29 -36.60 25.11
CA SER A 608 -24.11 -36.04 25.77
C SER A 608 -24.02 -36.61 27.18
N PRO A 609 -23.04 -37.49 27.46
CA PRO A 609 -22.39 -37.50 28.75
C PRO A 609 -21.23 -36.50 28.73
N SER A 610 -21.10 -35.82 29.85
CA SER A 610 -19.98 -34.99 30.31
C SER A 610 -18.59 -35.37 29.78
N THR A 611 -17.85 -34.33 29.36
CA THR A 611 -16.39 -34.16 29.23
C THR A 611 -15.53 -35.42 29.10
N PRO A 612 -14.78 -35.54 28.00
CA PRO A 612 -13.37 -35.92 28.13
C PRO A 612 -12.41 -35.02 27.33
N SER A 613 -11.30 -34.73 27.99
CA SER A 613 -9.92 -34.57 27.51
C SER A 613 -9.65 -34.46 26.01
N ALA A 614 -8.74 -33.54 25.68
CA ALA A 614 -7.94 -33.51 24.45
C ALA A 614 -7.63 -34.92 23.92
N THR A 615 -8.22 -35.29 22.77
CA THR A 615 -7.76 -36.28 21.77
C THR A 615 -8.90 -36.56 20.78
N ALA A 616 -9.02 -35.74 19.73
CA ALA A 616 -9.73 -36.13 18.50
C ALA A 616 -9.32 -35.21 17.34
N ALA A 617 -8.07 -35.36 16.90
CA ALA A 617 -7.70 -34.96 15.55
C ALA A 617 -8.57 -35.75 14.57
N SER A 618 -9.22 -35.06 13.63
CA SER A 618 -9.80 -35.72 12.46
C SER A 618 -8.69 -36.50 11.78
N LYS A 619 -8.85 -37.82 11.62
CA LYS A 619 -7.98 -38.65 10.77
C LYS A 619 -8.03 -38.11 9.34
N LEU A 620 -7.16 -37.15 9.00
CA LEU A 620 -6.64 -37.04 7.64
C LEU A 620 -5.85 -38.34 7.37
N SER A 621 -5.93 -38.87 6.16
CA SER A 621 -5.19 -40.08 5.81
C SER A 621 -3.70 -39.86 6.08
N THR A 622 -3.08 -40.78 6.81
CA THR A 622 -1.69 -40.70 7.27
C THR A 622 -0.71 -41.19 6.19
N GLY A 623 -1.03 -40.98 4.91
CA GLY A 623 -0.26 -41.47 3.76
C GLY A 623 0.79 -40.48 3.27
N LYS A 624 1.78 -40.98 2.51
CA LYS A 624 2.75 -40.17 1.76
C LYS A 624 2.01 -39.26 0.78
N ARG A 625 2.28 -37.95 0.81
CA ARG A 625 1.60 -36.95 -0.02
C ARG A 625 2.55 -35.92 -0.60
N ASN A 626 2.27 -35.49 -1.82
CA ASN A 626 2.97 -34.41 -2.52
C ASN A 626 2.10 -33.14 -2.55
N LEU A 627 2.70 -31.96 -2.34
CA LEU A 627 2.02 -30.69 -2.54
C LEU A 627 2.86 -29.79 -3.44
N VAL A 628 2.26 -29.32 -4.53
CA VAL A 628 2.86 -28.29 -5.38
C VAL A 628 2.06 -26.99 -5.21
N PHE A 629 2.75 -25.95 -4.76
CA PHE A 629 2.19 -24.61 -4.66
C PHE A 629 2.79 -23.74 -5.76
N MET A 630 1.96 -23.19 -6.65
CA MET A 630 2.43 -22.32 -7.72
C MET A 630 2.01 -20.88 -7.50
N VAL A 631 2.96 -19.95 -7.62
CA VAL A 631 2.72 -18.50 -7.49
C VAL A 631 2.87 -17.85 -8.86
N SER A 632 1.87 -17.07 -9.26
CA SER A 632 1.86 -16.29 -10.49
C SER A 632 1.99 -14.81 -10.16
N ASP A 633 3.17 -14.35 -9.77
CA ASP A 633 3.42 -13.00 -9.25
C ASP A 633 2.81 -11.93 -10.18
N GLY A 634 1.99 -11.02 -9.65
CA GLY A 634 1.37 -9.94 -10.41
C GLY A 634 0.24 -10.34 -11.37
N MET A 635 -0.17 -11.62 -11.43
CA MET A 635 -1.20 -12.12 -12.35
C MET A 635 -2.64 -11.88 -11.84
N GLY A 636 -3.30 -10.84 -12.36
CA GLY A 636 -4.74 -10.62 -12.18
C GLY A 636 -5.66 -11.30 -13.21
N PRO A 637 -6.99 -11.24 -13.05
CA PRO A 637 -7.96 -11.82 -13.99
C PRO A 637 -7.88 -11.25 -15.43
N ALA A 638 -7.48 -9.98 -15.57
CA ALA A 638 -7.29 -9.34 -16.87
C ALA A 638 -6.14 -9.97 -17.67
N SER A 639 -5.10 -10.44 -16.98
CA SER A 639 -3.96 -11.14 -17.57
C SER A 639 -4.39 -12.38 -18.35
N LEU A 640 -5.30 -13.18 -17.79
CA LEU A 640 -5.81 -14.39 -18.46
C LEU A 640 -6.63 -14.05 -19.69
N SER A 641 -7.51 -13.05 -19.58
CA SER A 641 -8.38 -12.65 -20.68
C SER A 641 -7.56 -12.16 -21.88
N LEU A 642 -6.54 -11.35 -21.61
CA LEU A 642 -5.58 -10.88 -22.60
C LEU A 642 -4.82 -12.05 -23.26
N THR A 643 -4.26 -12.95 -22.44
CA THR A 643 -3.46 -14.09 -22.90
C THR A 643 -4.27 -15.12 -23.67
N ARG A 644 -5.51 -15.41 -23.26
CA ARG A 644 -6.41 -16.33 -23.96
C ARG A 644 -6.66 -15.86 -25.39
N SER A 645 -7.08 -14.60 -25.55
CA SER A 645 -7.33 -14.02 -26.86
C SER A 645 -6.05 -13.94 -27.71
N PHE A 646 -4.91 -13.65 -27.09
CA PHE A 646 -3.61 -13.67 -27.76
C PHE A 646 -3.26 -15.08 -28.27
N ARG A 647 -3.36 -16.12 -27.43
CA ARG A 647 -3.09 -17.53 -27.78
C ARG A 647 -3.97 -18.00 -28.92
N GLN A 648 -5.27 -17.73 -28.83
CA GLN A 648 -6.25 -18.08 -29.87
C GLN A 648 -5.83 -17.52 -31.23
N LEU A 649 -5.34 -16.29 -31.27
CA LEU A 649 -4.82 -15.70 -32.51
C LEU A 649 -3.54 -16.40 -33.00
N VAL A 650 -2.52 -16.55 -32.14
CA VAL A 650 -1.19 -17.01 -32.58
C VAL A 650 -1.15 -18.49 -32.92
N ASP A 651 -1.97 -19.31 -32.26
CA ASP A 651 -2.04 -20.75 -32.45
C ASP A 651 -3.19 -21.17 -33.40
N HIS A 652 -3.93 -20.21 -33.94
CA HIS A 652 -5.10 -20.44 -34.81
C HIS A 652 -6.18 -21.32 -34.16
N LEU A 653 -6.47 -21.05 -32.88
CA LEU A 653 -7.42 -21.84 -32.10
C LEU A 653 -8.84 -21.22 -32.16
N PRO A 654 -9.89 -22.03 -31.94
CA PRO A 654 -11.26 -21.55 -31.78
C PRO A 654 -11.40 -20.50 -30.66
N ILE A 655 -12.41 -19.63 -30.78
CA ILE A 655 -12.67 -18.54 -29.82
C ILE A 655 -13.05 -19.04 -28.41
N ASP A 656 -13.53 -20.28 -28.31
CA ASP A 656 -13.86 -20.96 -27.06
C ASP A 656 -12.70 -21.78 -26.48
N ASP A 657 -11.52 -21.81 -27.13
CA ASP A 657 -10.34 -22.43 -26.53
C ASP A 657 -9.86 -21.65 -25.31
N THR A 658 -9.57 -22.37 -24.22
CA THR A 658 -9.17 -21.81 -22.94
C THR A 658 -7.74 -22.22 -22.57
N LEU A 659 -7.15 -21.49 -21.62
CA LEU A 659 -5.90 -21.90 -20.98
C LEU A 659 -6.13 -23.16 -20.12
N THR A 660 -5.05 -23.84 -19.76
CA THR A 660 -5.12 -24.98 -18.84
C THR A 660 -5.59 -24.53 -17.45
N LEU A 661 -5.10 -23.37 -17.01
CA LEU A 661 -5.53 -22.68 -15.79
C LEU A 661 -7.05 -22.47 -15.73
N ASP A 662 -7.68 -22.06 -16.83
CA ASP A 662 -9.13 -21.78 -16.87
C ASP A 662 -9.97 -22.99 -16.47
N ARG A 663 -9.50 -24.20 -16.79
CA ARG A 663 -10.20 -25.46 -16.47
C ARG A 663 -10.09 -25.86 -15.00
N HIS A 664 -9.20 -25.20 -14.26
CA HIS A 664 -8.88 -25.47 -12.86
C HIS A 664 -9.21 -24.29 -11.95
N PHE A 665 -9.99 -23.31 -12.43
CA PHE A 665 -10.43 -22.19 -11.62
C PHE A 665 -11.25 -22.66 -10.41
N TRP A 666 -10.82 -22.26 -9.23
CA TRP A 666 -11.36 -22.74 -7.95
C TRP A 666 -12.04 -21.62 -7.14
N GLY A 667 -11.59 -20.38 -7.32
CA GLY A 667 -12.09 -19.24 -6.55
C GLY A 667 -11.25 -17.99 -6.74
N THR A 668 -11.40 -17.02 -5.85
CA THR A 668 -10.57 -15.81 -5.80
C THR A 668 -9.99 -15.58 -4.42
N SER A 669 -8.87 -14.86 -4.36
CA SER A 669 -8.13 -14.56 -3.14
C SER A 669 -7.98 -13.06 -2.96
N ARG A 670 -8.30 -12.57 -1.76
CA ARG A 670 -8.05 -11.20 -1.32
C ARG A 670 -6.61 -11.07 -0.82
N THR A 671 -5.92 -10.04 -1.30
CA THR A 671 -4.45 -9.96 -1.20
C THR A 671 -3.93 -8.89 -0.25
N ARG A 672 -4.79 -8.01 0.30
CA ARG A 672 -4.37 -6.88 1.16
C ARG A 672 -3.35 -7.29 2.23
N SER A 673 -2.42 -6.39 2.55
CA SER A 673 -1.49 -6.55 3.66
C SER A 673 -2.10 -6.01 4.97
N SER A 674 -1.38 -6.10 6.08
CA SER A 674 -1.83 -5.51 7.36
C SER A 674 -1.65 -3.99 7.40
N SER A 675 -0.81 -3.42 6.53
CA SER A 675 -0.49 -1.99 6.50
C SER A 675 -1.06 -1.23 5.30
N SER A 676 -1.59 -1.94 4.29
CA SER A 676 -2.09 -1.34 3.04
C SER A 676 -3.17 -2.19 2.37
N LEU A 677 -4.10 -1.53 1.66
CA LEU A 677 -5.06 -2.22 0.78
C LEU A 677 -4.36 -2.89 -0.41
N VAL A 678 -3.23 -2.33 -0.85
CA VAL A 678 -2.38 -2.86 -1.92
C VAL A 678 -1.15 -3.51 -1.27
N THR A 679 -1.02 -4.82 -1.39
CA THR A 679 0.13 -5.59 -0.86
C THR A 679 1.36 -5.48 -1.77
N ASP A 680 2.54 -5.78 -1.23
CA ASP A 680 3.69 -6.18 -2.03
C ASP A 680 3.91 -7.71 -1.97
N SER A 681 4.84 -8.22 -2.79
CA SER A 681 5.15 -9.66 -2.87
C SER A 681 5.65 -10.21 -1.55
N ALA A 682 6.42 -9.45 -0.78
CA ALA A 682 6.93 -9.86 0.54
C ALA A 682 5.78 -10.16 1.53
N ALA A 683 4.83 -9.24 1.68
CA ALA A 683 3.66 -9.44 2.54
C ALA A 683 2.68 -10.49 1.99
N GLY A 684 2.56 -10.59 0.66
CA GLY A 684 1.76 -11.60 -0.03
C GLY A 684 2.29 -13.02 0.22
N ALA A 685 3.58 -13.22 -0.03
CA ALA A 685 4.29 -14.48 0.23
C ALA A 685 4.24 -14.88 1.70
N THR A 686 4.42 -13.92 2.62
CA THR A 686 4.29 -14.14 4.07
C THR A 686 2.91 -14.65 4.46
N ALA A 687 1.85 -14.16 3.81
CA ALA A 687 0.50 -14.64 4.08
C ALA A 687 0.30 -16.10 3.66
N PHE A 688 0.95 -16.54 2.58
CA PHE A 688 0.94 -17.94 2.16
C PHE A 688 1.79 -18.84 3.05
N SER A 689 3.00 -18.41 3.40
CA SER A 689 3.95 -19.22 4.18
C SER A 689 3.55 -19.35 5.65
N CYS A 690 3.05 -18.27 6.26
CA CYS A 690 2.72 -18.23 7.69
C CYS A 690 1.22 -18.36 8.00
N GLY A 691 0.34 -18.28 6.98
CA GLY A 691 -1.11 -18.22 7.18
C GLY A 691 -1.56 -16.96 7.94
N ARG A 692 -0.76 -15.89 7.95
CA ARG A 692 -1.03 -14.65 8.71
C ARG A 692 -0.66 -13.42 7.88
N LYS A 693 -1.47 -12.36 7.98
CA LYS A 693 -1.18 -11.09 7.30
C LYS A 693 0.07 -10.44 7.88
N SER A 694 0.84 -9.78 7.02
CA SER A 694 1.99 -8.95 7.40
C SER A 694 1.97 -7.59 6.71
N TYR A 695 2.88 -6.67 7.07
CA TYR A 695 3.00 -5.34 6.49
C TYR A 695 3.88 -5.36 5.23
N ASN A 696 3.70 -4.40 4.30
CA ASN A 696 4.51 -4.37 3.08
C ASN A 696 6.02 -4.28 3.38
N GLY A 697 6.81 -5.10 2.70
CA GLY A 697 8.26 -5.24 2.87
C GLY A 697 8.65 -6.26 3.94
N ALA A 698 7.69 -6.90 4.61
CA ALA A 698 7.94 -7.96 5.57
C ALA A 698 8.10 -9.31 4.89
N ILE A 699 9.22 -9.99 5.14
CA ILE A 699 9.44 -11.38 4.73
C ILE A 699 9.31 -12.26 5.96
N SER A 700 8.22 -13.00 6.02
CA SER A 700 7.78 -13.86 7.13
C SER A 700 7.79 -13.20 8.52
N MET A 701 7.82 -11.87 8.61
CA MET A 701 7.61 -11.16 9.89
C MET A 701 6.13 -10.96 10.15
N LEU A 702 5.70 -10.92 11.41
CA LEU A 702 4.33 -10.54 11.78
C LEU A 702 4.18 -9.01 11.96
N PRO A 703 2.95 -8.47 12.01
CA PRO A 703 2.72 -7.03 12.21
C PRO A 703 3.30 -6.44 13.51
N ASP A 704 3.64 -7.29 14.48
CA ASP A 704 4.29 -6.94 15.75
C ASP A 704 5.83 -6.94 15.67
N PHE A 705 6.39 -7.05 14.46
CA PHE A 705 7.82 -7.17 14.18
C PHE A 705 8.47 -8.43 14.78
N SER A 706 7.68 -9.43 15.19
CA SER A 706 8.24 -10.74 15.50
C SER A 706 8.73 -11.41 14.19
N PRO A 707 10.00 -11.87 14.16
CA PRO A 707 10.71 -12.17 12.92
C PRO A 707 10.34 -13.51 12.28
N CYS A 708 10.49 -13.55 10.94
CA CYS A 708 11.00 -14.71 10.20
C CYS A 708 11.69 -14.31 8.84
N GLY A 709 12.49 -13.22 8.77
CA GLY A 709 13.44 -13.02 7.64
C GLY A 709 13.60 -11.60 7.07
N THR A 710 14.75 -11.35 6.45
CA THR A 710 15.33 -10.04 6.02
C THR A 710 16.04 -10.18 4.66
N GLN A 711 16.28 -9.05 3.95
CA GLN A 711 17.08 -8.77 2.72
C GLN A 711 17.64 -9.92 1.86
N GLU A 712 17.60 -9.80 0.54
CA GLU A 712 17.95 -10.83 -0.47
C GLU A 712 19.31 -11.51 -0.23
N ASP A 713 20.33 -10.76 0.20
CA ASP A 713 21.66 -11.28 0.54
C ASP A 713 21.66 -12.16 1.81
N GLU A 714 20.76 -11.89 2.76
CA GLU A 714 20.54 -12.65 3.99
C GLU A 714 19.64 -13.86 3.73
N ILE A 715 18.63 -13.74 2.84
CA ILE A 715 17.83 -14.87 2.35
C ILE A 715 18.74 -15.92 1.71
N ALA A 716 19.65 -15.49 0.83
CA ALA A 716 20.60 -16.40 0.18
C ALA A 716 21.40 -17.23 1.20
N LEU A 717 21.81 -16.62 2.31
CA LEU A 717 22.52 -17.31 3.40
C LEU A 717 21.59 -18.22 4.21
N GLN A 718 20.37 -17.77 4.51
CA GLN A 718 19.37 -18.55 5.24
C GLN A 718 19.01 -19.83 4.49
N GLU A 719 18.68 -19.73 3.20
CA GLU A 719 18.23 -20.85 2.38
C GLU A 719 19.28 -21.97 2.25
N ILE A 720 20.58 -21.61 2.23
CA ILE A 720 21.66 -22.62 2.17
C ILE A 720 21.94 -23.29 3.52
N GLY A 721 21.42 -22.73 4.62
CA GLY A 721 21.54 -23.30 5.96
C GLY A 721 22.29 -22.45 7.01
N GLU A 722 22.60 -21.17 6.74
CA GLU A 722 23.15 -20.25 7.77
C GLU A 722 22.06 -19.69 8.71
N GLY A 723 20.80 -20.01 8.48
CA GLY A 723 19.68 -19.60 9.33
C GLY A 723 19.62 -20.34 10.66
N VAL A 724 18.78 -19.84 11.58
CA VAL A 724 18.55 -20.44 12.90
C VAL A 724 18.03 -21.88 12.81
N LEU A 725 17.22 -22.17 11.79
CA LEU A 725 16.66 -23.50 11.52
C LEU A 725 17.63 -24.43 10.78
N GLY A 726 18.85 -23.97 10.46
CA GLY A 726 19.72 -24.67 9.52
C GLY A 726 19.12 -24.69 8.12
N ARG A 727 19.31 -25.80 7.40
CA ARG A 727 18.85 -25.94 6.01
C ARG A 727 17.31 -26.05 5.97
N THR A 728 16.64 -25.12 5.29
CA THR A 728 15.18 -25.07 5.17
C THR A 728 14.63 -25.60 3.85
N VAL A 729 15.50 -25.80 2.85
CA VAL A 729 15.15 -26.29 1.52
C VAL A 729 16.19 -27.31 1.03
N ASP A 730 15.76 -28.29 0.23
CA ASP A 730 16.65 -29.28 -0.38
C ASP A 730 17.01 -28.97 -1.84
N LEU A 731 16.21 -28.16 -2.53
CA LEU A 731 16.38 -27.85 -3.95
C LEU A 731 16.04 -26.39 -4.23
N MET A 732 16.94 -25.69 -4.91
CA MET A 732 16.74 -24.34 -5.43
C MET A 732 17.16 -24.28 -6.89
N LEU A 733 16.30 -23.83 -7.79
CA LEU A 733 16.60 -23.63 -9.21
C LEU A 733 16.07 -22.26 -9.65
N GLY A 734 16.92 -21.38 -10.15
CA GLY A 734 16.50 -20.04 -10.56
C GLY A 734 17.63 -19.12 -11.03
N GLY A 735 17.37 -17.81 -10.94
CA GLY A 735 18.33 -16.73 -11.20
C GLY A 735 18.95 -16.18 -9.92
N GLY A 736 19.36 -14.91 -9.94
CA GLY A 736 19.82 -14.19 -8.75
C GLY A 736 21.26 -14.49 -8.31
N ARG A 737 22.08 -15.11 -9.18
CA ARG A 737 23.46 -15.51 -8.85
C ARG A 737 24.29 -14.37 -8.25
N CYS A 738 24.04 -13.13 -8.63
CA CYS A 738 24.79 -12.00 -8.12
C CYS A 738 24.69 -11.81 -6.60
N HIS A 739 23.61 -12.28 -5.95
CA HIS A 739 23.44 -12.25 -4.48
C HIS A 739 24.19 -13.38 -3.75
N PHE A 740 24.73 -14.35 -4.48
CA PHE A 740 25.47 -15.49 -3.93
C PHE A 740 26.99 -15.36 -4.11
N LEU A 741 27.43 -14.44 -4.98
CA LEU A 741 28.84 -14.22 -5.28
C LEU A 741 29.43 -13.11 -4.40
N PRO A 742 30.69 -13.22 -3.94
CA PRO A 742 31.33 -12.16 -3.15
C PRO A 742 31.58 -10.90 -3.99
N ASN A 743 31.69 -9.74 -3.36
CA ASN A 743 31.91 -8.44 -4.02
C ASN A 743 33.18 -8.37 -4.90
N THR A 744 34.10 -9.32 -4.73
CA THR A 744 35.31 -9.47 -5.54
C THR A 744 35.08 -10.20 -6.86
N SER A 745 33.94 -10.88 -7.02
CA SER A 745 33.56 -11.61 -8.22
C SER A 745 32.90 -10.70 -9.25
N ALA A 746 33.25 -10.90 -10.51
CA ALA A 746 32.59 -10.22 -11.61
C ALA A 746 31.11 -10.63 -11.67
N GLY A 747 30.21 -9.65 -11.62
CA GLY A 747 28.77 -9.93 -11.58
C GLY A 747 28.26 -10.31 -10.18
N SER A 748 28.90 -9.82 -9.11
CA SER A 748 28.27 -9.78 -7.79
C SER A 748 27.37 -8.54 -7.62
N CYS A 749 26.30 -8.70 -6.85
CA CYS A 749 25.47 -7.63 -6.29
C CYS A 749 25.75 -7.41 -4.80
N ARG A 750 26.47 -8.33 -4.15
CA ARG A 750 26.80 -8.25 -2.73
C ARG A 750 27.78 -7.12 -2.48
N MET A 751 27.65 -6.50 -1.31
CA MET A 751 28.58 -5.46 -0.84
C MET A 751 29.69 -6.02 0.06
N ASP A 752 29.56 -7.27 0.51
CA ASP A 752 30.54 -8.00 1.31
C ASP A 752 31.34 -9.03 0.47
N ASP A 753 32.38 -9.59 1.05
CA ASP A 753 33.24 -10.60 0.41
C ASP A 753 32.77 -12.04 0.65
N ILE A 754 31.49 -12.23 1.02
CA ILE A 754 30.92 -13.54 1.32
C ILE A 754 30.60 -14.30 0.03
N ASP A 755 31.19 -15.47 -0.11
CA ASP A 755 30.86 -16.41 -1.19
C ASP A 755 29.86 -17.46 -0.68
N VAL A 756 28.58 -17.18 -0.91
CA VAL A 756 27.48 -18.05 -0.49
C VAL A 756 27.52 -19.37 -1.23
N THR A 757 27.91 -19.38 -2.52
CA THR A 757 28.04 -20.63 -3.30
C THR A 757 29.08 -21.56 -2.68
N LYS A 758 30.22 -21.01 -2.28
CA LYS A 758 31.28 -21.77 -1.62
C LYS A 758 30.86 -22.28 -0.25
N ILE A 759 30.17 -21.46 0.55
CA ILE A 759 29.62 -21.87 1.85
C ILE A 759 28.62 -23.02 1.65
N ALA A 760 27.72 -22.90 0.66
CA ALA A 760 26.75 -23.95 0.34
C ALA A 760 27.47 -25.27 0.02
N GLN A 761 28.48 -25.25 -0.85
CA GLN A 761 29.21 -26.46 -1.25
C GLN A 761 30.07 -27.05 -0.12
N GLU A 762 30.90 -26.23 0.54
CA GLU A 762 31.92 -26.71 1.48
C GLU A 762 31.37 -26.99 2.88
N LYS A 763 30.42 -26.18 3.36
CA LYS A 763 29.87 -26.30 4.72
C LYS A 763 28.59 -27.13 4.75
N HIS A 764 27.72 -26.93 3.76
CA HIS A 764 26.36 -27.51 3.76
C HIS A 764 26.17 -28.63 2.72
N GLY A 765 27.20 -28.96 1.94
CA GLY A 765 27.23 -30.09 1.03
C GLY A 765 26.33 -29.93 -0.21
N TRP A 766 26.05 -28.71 -0.64
CA TRP A 766 25.24 -28.45 -1.83
C TRP A 766 25.97 -28.83 -3.12
N THR A 767 25.26 -29.52 -4.01
CA THR A 767 25.64 -29.60 -5.43
C THR A 767 25.30 -28.27 -6.08
N TYR A 768 26.18 -27.75 -6.95
CA TYR A 768 26.02 -26.43 -7.56
C TYR A 768 26.15 -26.48 -9.08
N ALA A 769 25.25 -25.79 -9.78
CA ALA A 769 25.30 -25.55 -11.23
C ALA A 769 24.82 -24.13 -11.55
N ASP A 770 25.44 -23.46 -12.53
CA ASP A 770 25.16 -22.05 -12.80
C ASP A 770 25.12 -21.65 -14.28
N ASP A 771 25.10 -22.64 -15.16
CA ASP A 771 24.99 -22.43 -16.60
C ASP A 771 24.10 -23.50 -17.27
N ARG A 772 23.84 -23.31 -18.57
CA ARG A 772 23.02 -24.24 -19.35
C ARG A 772 23.61 -25.66 -19.38
N PRO A 773 24.92 -25.87 -19.66
CA PRO A 773 25.52 -27.21 -19.57
C PRO A 773 25.32 -27.90 -18.21
N GLY A 774 25.48 -27.16 -17.11
CA GLY A 774 25.24 -27.65 -15.77
C GLY A 774 23.78 -28.03 -15.53
N PHE A 775 22.83 -27.24 -16.05
CA PHE A 775 21.40 -27.59 -16.02
C PHE A 775 21.09 -28.84 -16.83
N ASP A 776 21.60 -28.95 -18.07
CA ASP A 776 21.37 -30.10 -18.95
C ASP A 776 21.95 -31.39 -18.34
N ALA A 777 23.05 -31.29 -17.59
CA ALA A 777 23.65 -32.42 -16.87
C ALA A 777 22.75 -32.98 -15.76
N LEU A 778 21.77 -32.22 -15.26
CA LEU A 778 20.75 -32.71 -14.32
C LEU A 778 19.77 -33.70 -14.98
N ALA A 779 19.81 -33.83 -16.30
CA ALA A 779 19.04 -34.77 -17.10
C ALA A 779 17.53 -34.73 -16.78
N LEU A 780 16.97 -33.52 -16.70
CA LEU A 780 15.58 -33.26 -16.30
C LEU A 780 15.21 -33.95 -14.98
N GLY A 781 16.11 -33.88 -14.00
CA GLY A 781 15.91 -34.39 -12.65
C GLY A 781 16.38 -35.83 -12.42
N LYS A 782 16.74 -36.55 -13.48
CA LYS A 782 17.22 -37.95 -13.39
C LYS A 782 18.65 -38.07 -12.86
N ASN A 783 19.39 -36.98 -12.83
CA ASN A 783 20.78 -36.94 -12.38
C ASN A 783 21.00 -35.75 -11.43
N VAL A 784 20.27 -35.75 -10.32
CA VAL A 784 20.33 -34.71 -9.27
C VAL A 784 20.80 -35.31 -7.96
N SER A 785 21.76 -34.65 -7.30
CA SER A 785 22.20 -34.98 -5.94
C SER A 785 21.79 -33.86 -5.00
N LEU A 786 20.88 -34.16 -4.06
CA LEU A 786 20.39 -33.19 -3.08
C LEU A 786 21.34 -33.05 -1.87
N PRO A 787 21.48 -31.85 -1.27
CA PRO A 787 20.81 -30.62 -1.68
C PRO A 787 21.42 -30.00 -2.94
N MET A 788 20.61 -29.36 -3.79
CA MET A 788 21.01 -28.87 -5.12
C MET A 788 20.67 -27.39 -5.33
N LEU A 789 21.69 -26.59 -5.68
CA LEU A 789 21.61 -25.15 -5.93
C LEU A 789 21.91 -24.86 -7.40
N GLY A 790 20.88 -24.45 -8.15
CA GLY A 790 20.96 -24.05 -9.55
C GLY A 790 20.77 -22.55 -9.74
N LEU A 791 21.81 -21.81 -10.10
CA LEU A 791 21.77 -20.34 -10.29
C LEU A 791 22.13 -19.94 -11.72
N PHE A 792 21.18 -20.08 -12.64
CA PHE A 792 21.41 -20.06 -14.09
C PHE A 792 21.41 -18.65 -14.73
N ALA A 793 21.03 -17.62 -13.97
CA ALA A 793 21.04 -16.23 -14.42
C ALA A 793 21.72 -15.30 -13.41
N TYR A 794 22.36 -14.23 -13.90
CA TYR A 794 23.02 -13.22 -13.07
C TYR A 794 22.04 -12.55 -12.08
N ALA A 795 20.92 -12.08 -12.61
CA ALA A 795 19.76 -11.58 -11.86
C ALA A 795 18.56 -12.42 -12.31
N ASP A 796 17.48 -11.80 -12.76
CA ASP A 796 16.35 -12.52 -13.32
C ASP A 796 16.71 -13.32 -14.59
N VAL A 797 16.03 -14.45 -14.78
CA VAL A 797 15.96 -15.10 -16.09
C VAL A 797 15.25 -14.12 -17.05
N PRO A 798 15.74 -13.92 -18.29
CA PRO A 798 15.09 -13.01 -19.24
C PRO A 798 13.62 -13.36 -19.48
N PHE A 799 12.82 -12.37 -19.87
CA PHE A 799 11.42 -12.60 -20.24
C PHE A 799 11.31 -13.68 -21.32
N GLU A 800 10.28 -14.53 -21.29
CA GLU A 800 10.04 -15.65 -22.20
C GLU A 800 10.09 -15.23 -23.67
N ILE A 801 9.60 -14.02 -24.00
CA ILE A 801 9.69 -13.46 -25.35
C ILE A 801 11.14 -13.39 -25.88
N ASP A 802 12.10 -13.11 -24.99
CA ASP A 802 13.53 -13.04 -25.26
C ASP A 802 14.21 -14.39 -25.01
N ARG A 803 13.93 -15.03 -23.87
CA ARG A 803 14.55 -16.28 -23.39
C ARG A 803 14.40 -17.44 -24.37
N ARG A 804 13.28 -17.53 -25.08
CA ARG A 804 13.08 -18.54 -26.14
C ARG A 804 14.13 -18.47 -27.26
N ASN A 805 14.74 -17.31 -27.49
CA ASN A 805 15.86 -17.12 -28.43
C ASN A 805 17.24 -17.30 -27.75
N MET A 806 17.25 -17.71 -26.49
CA MET A 806 18.41 -17.94 -25.62
C MET A 806 18.26 -19.27 -24.87
N ALA A 807 17.57 -20.24 -25.46
CA ALA A 807 17.32 -21.53 -24.82
C ALA A 807 18.63 -22.31 -24.55
N ASP A 808 19.67 -22.06 -25.34
CA ASP A 808 21.04 -22.54 -25.16
C ASP A 808 21.80 -21.85 -24.01
N VAL A 809 21.19 -20.83 -23.39
CA VAL A 809 21.78 -20.07 -22.27
C VAL A 809 20.97 -20.22 -20.99
N TYR A 810 19.63 -20.21 -21.09
CA TYR A 810 18.74 -20.21 -19.92
C TYR A 810 17.66 -21.30 -20.01
N PRO A 811 17.45 -22.08 -18.93
CA PRO A 811 16.32 -23.00 -18.86
C PRO A 811 14.99 -22.23 -18.74
N SER A 812 13.92 -22.83 -19.25
CA SER A 812 12.54 -22.36 -19.04
C SER A 812 12.00 -22.74 -17.67
N LEU A 813 10.93 -22.06 -17.23
CA LEU A 813 10.21 -22.43 -16.00
C LEU A 813 9.70 -23.86 -16.07
N SER A 814 9.17 -24.29 -17.22
CA SER A 814 8.73 -25.67 -17.45
C SER A 814 9.88 -26.67 -17.32
N GLU A 815 11.06 -26.40 -17.90
CA GLU A 815 12.23 -27.29 -17.76
C GLU A 815 12.67 -27.43 -16.28
N MET A 816 12.70 -26.31 -15.55
CA MET A 816 13.04 -26.32 -14.11
C MET A 816 11.99 -27.07 -13.28
N ALA A 817 10.70 -26.88 -13.58
CA ALA A 817 9.60 -27.60 -12.91
C ALA A 817 9.71 -29.11 -13.12
N ILE A 818 9.94 -29.59 -14.36
CA ILE A 818 10.14 -31.02 -14.64
C ILE A 818 11.33 -31.57 -13.86
N THR A 819 12.43 -30.81 -13.85
CA THR A 819 13.66 -31.20 -13.16
C THR A 819 13.43 -31.34 -11.67
N ALA A 820 12.75 -30.39 -11.05
CA ALA A 820 12.43 -30.42 -9.63
C ALA A 820 11.49 -31.56 -9.26
N LEU A 821 10.37 -31.71 -9.97
CA LEU A 821 9.39 -32.77 -9.73
C LEU A 821 10.02 -34.16 -9.85
N THR A 822 10.81 -34.38 -10.91
CA THR A 822 11.48 -35.67 -11.15
C THR A 822 12.51 -35.98 -10.06
N ALA A 823 13.32 -34.99 -9.66
CA ALA A 823 14.32 -35.18 -8.62
C ALA A 823 13.70 -35.45 -7.24
N LEU A 824 12.64 -34.72 -6.89
CA LEU A 824 11.95 -34.87 -5.60
C LEU A 824 11.13 -36.17 -5.51
N GLU A 825 10.51 -36.61 -6.61
CA GLU A 825 9.83 -37.90 -6.65
C GLU A 825 10.83 -39.05 -6.45
N GLU A 826 11.98 -39.02 -7.13
CA GLU A 826 13.04 -40.02 -6.97
C GLU A 826 13.62 -39.98 -5.54
N ALA A 827 13.88 -38.80 -4.99
CA ALA A 827 14.43 -38.63 -3.64
C ALA A 827 13.48 -39.13 -2.54
N THR A 828 12.17 -39.06 -2.78
CA THR A 828 11.15 -39.46 -1.80
C THR A 828 10.59 -40.86 -2.06
N LYS A 829 11.04 -41.58 -3.10
CA LYS A 829 10.45 -42.87 -3.52
C LYS A 829 10.40 -43.91 -2.39
N ASP A 830 11.45 -43.97 -1.56
CA ASP A 830 11.61 -44.91 -0.45
C ASP A 830 11.31 -44.27 0.92
N SER A 831 10.72 -43.07 0.94
CA SER A 831 10.36 -42.30 2.13
C SER A 831 8.88 -42.47 2.49
N ASP A 832 8.55 -42.36 3.78
CA ASP A 832 7.17 -42.23 4.26
C ASP A 832 6.59 -40.82 4.05
N LYS A 833 7.44 -39.86 3.66
CA LYS A 833 7.09 -38.47 3.33
C LYS A 833 7.24 -38.20 1.84
N GLY A 834 6.31 -37.43 1.28
CA GLY A 834 6.46 -36.87 -0.07
C GLY A 834 7.21 -35.55 -0.02
N PHE A 835 6.91 -34.64 -0.94
CA PHE A 835 7.55 -33.33 -1.01
C PHE A 835 6.56 -32.16 -1.00
N PHE A 836 7.07 -31.00 -0.58
CA PHE A 836 6.48 -29.70 -0.85
C PHE A 836 7.36 -28.98 -1.89
N LEU A 837 6.75 -28.47 -2.95
CA LEU A 837 7.45 -27.71 -3.99
C LEU A 837 6.73 -26.40 -4.25
N MET A 838 7.46 -25.29 -4.18
CA MET A 838 6.99 -23.98 -4.62
C MET A 838 7.56 -23.67 -6.02
N ILE A 839 6.70 -23.25 -6.95
CA ILE A 839 7.09 -22.83 -8.32
C ILE A 839 6.53 -21.44 -8.59
N GLU A 840 7.39 -20.48 -8.94
CA GLU A 840 6.99 -19.10 -9.16
C GLU A 840 7.19 -18.67 -10.63
N GLY A 841 6.16 -18.04 -11.20
CA GLY A 841 6.25 -17.28 -12.46
C GLY A 841 6.41 -15.79 -12.19
N SER A 842 7.57 -15.36 -11.69
CA SER A 842 7.79 -13.99 -11.16
C SER A 842 7.77 -12.89 -12.20
N ARG A 843 8.12 -13.22 -13.45
CA ARG A 843 8.26 -12.22 -14.53
C ARG A 843 6.93 -11.67 -15.03
N ILE A 844 5.78 -12.24 -14.63
CA ILE A 844 4.47 -11.67 -14.97
C ILE A 844 4.31 -10.28 -14.30
N ASP A 845 4.69 -10.16 -13.02
CA ASP A 845 4.73 -8.91 -12.27
C ASP A 845 5.66 -7.88 -12.89
N HIS A 846 6.90 -8.27 -13.18
CA HIS A 846 7.88 -7.35 -13.79
C HIS A 846 7.38 -6.81 -15.14
N ALA A 847 6.71 -7.63 -15.96
CA ALA A 847 6.09 -7.17 -17.20
C ALA A 847 4.94 -6.18 -16.93
N GLY A 848 4.16 -6.41 -15.87
CA GLY A 848 3.16 -5.48 -15.35
C GLY A 848 3.76 -4.15 -14.89
N HIS A 849 4.82 -4.15 -14.08
CA HIS A 849 5.52 -2.93 -13.65
C HIS A 849 6.05 -2.11 -14.85
N ILE A 850 6.50 -2.78 -15.90
CA ILE A 850 6.97 -2.13 -17.14
C ILE A 850 5.80 -1.62 -18.00
N ASN A 851 4.60 -2.17 -17.81
CA ASN A 851 3.43 -2.04 -18.69
C ASN A 851 3.68 -2.64 -20.09
N ASP A 852 4.39 -3.77 -20.16
CA ASP A 852 4.73 -4.47 -21.41
C ASP A 852 3.79 -5.65 -21.70
N PRO A 853 2.72 -5.46 -22.48
CA PRO A 853 1.77 -6.53 -22.78
C PRO A 853 2.36 -7.61 -23.70
N ALA A 854 3.44 -7.34 -24.45
CA ALA A 854 4.04 -8.33 -25.32
C ALA A 854 4.86 -9.36 -24.53
N ALA A 855 5.58 -8.91 -23.50
CA ALA A 855 6.24 -9.78 -22.54
C ALA A 855 5.20 -10.50 -21.66
N GLN A 856 4.25 -9.75 -21.09
CA GLN A 856 3.29 -10.25 -20.12
C GLN A 856 2.50 -11.47 -20.61
N VAL A 857 1.93 -11.43 -21.83
CA VAL A 857 1.12 -12.56 -22.33
C VAL A 857 1.96 -13.82 -22.53
N ARG A 858 3.25 -13.68 -22.83
CA ARG A 858 4.15 -14.82 -23.03
C ARG A 858 4.65 -15.41 -21.71
N GLU A 859 4.81 -14.59 -20.67
CA GLU A 859 5.04 -15.08 -19.31
C GLU A 859 3.86 -15.91 -18.81
N VAL A 860 2.62 -15.42 -19.01
CA VAL A 860 1.41 -16.18 -18.63
C VAL A 860 1.31 -17.49 -19.40
N LEU A 861 1.73 -17.55 -20.67
CA LEU A 861 1.74 -18.79 -21.45
C LEU A 861 2.78 -19.80 -20.95
N GLU A 862 3.99 -19.36 -20.61
CA GLU A 862 5.00 -20.25 -20.03
C GLU A 862 4.59 -20.73 -18.63
N TYR A 863 3.92 -19.87 -17.84
CA TYR A 863 3.33 -20.28 -16.58
C TYR A 863 2.19 -21.31 -16.76
N ASP A 864 1.27 -21.13 -17.71
CA ASP A 864 0.20 -22.10 -18.04
C ASP A 864 0.80 -23.46 -18.47
N LYS A 865 1.92 -23.44 -19.20
CA LYS A 865 2.65 -24.64 -19.60
C LYS A 865 3.34 -25.33 -18.42
N ALA A 866 3.94 -24.59 -17.51
CA ALA A 866 4.48 -25.15 -16.26
C ALA A 866 3.36 -25.73 -15.38
N PHE A 867 2.21 -25.05 -15.29
CA PHE A 867 1.02 -25.52 -14.58
C PHE A 867 0.51 -26.85 -15.17
N LYS A 868 0.39 -26.93 -16.49
CA LYS A 868 0.05 -28.18 -17.19
C LYS A 868 1.07 -29.29 -16.90
N THR A 869 2.35 -28.96 -16.87
CA THR A 869 3.42 -29.92 -16.60
C THR A 869 3.29 -30.54 -15.21
N VAL A 870 2.92 -29.74 -14.20
CA VAL A 870 2.66 -30.22 -12.85
C VAL A 870 1.44 -31.14 -12.82
N LEU A 871 0.34 -30.76 -13.48
CA LEU A 871 -0.85 -31.62 -13.59
C LEU A 871 -0.51 -32.97 -14.24
N ASP A 872 0.19 -32.94 -15.38
CA ASP A 872 0.63 -34.15 -16.09
C ASP A 872 1.56 -35.04 -15.24
N PHE A 873 2.29 -34.45 -14.28
CA PHE A 873 3.10 -35.19 -13.32
C PHE A 873 2.24 -35.81 -12.22
N LEU A 874 1.33 -35.05 -11.62
CA LEU A 874 0.44 -35.52 -10.55
C LEU A 874 -0.47 -36.65 -11.04
N ASP A 875 -0.96 -36.57 -12.29
CA ASP A 875 -1.78 -37.62 -12.92
C ASP A 875 -1.01 -38.95 -13.12
N LYS A 876 0.33 -38.92 -13.12
CA LYS A 876 1.20 -40.08 -13.34
C LYS A 876 1.87 -40.59 -12.07
N SER A 877 1.88 -39.81 -10.99
CA SER A 877 2.51 -40.21 -9.74
C SER A 877 1.62 -41.23 -9.01
N ASP A 878 2.25 -42.26 -8.46
CA ASP A 878 1.57 -43.21 -7.56
C ASP A 878 1.35 -42.61 -6.15
N THR A 879 1.95 -41.44 -5.87
CA THR A 879 1.81 -40.70 -4.61
C THR A 879 0.65 -39.71 -4.71
N GLU A 880 -0.27 -39.73 -3.74
CA GLU A 880 -1.36 -38.74 -3.65
C GLU A 880 -0.78 -37.32 -3.66
N GLY A 881 -1.25 -36.46 -4.57
CA GLY A 881 -0.74 -35.10 -4.65
C GLY A 881 -1.75 -34.07 -5.10
N ILE A 882 -1.52 -32.82 -4.69
CA ILE A 882 -2.37 -31.69 -5.02
C ILE A 882 -1.55 -30.52 -5.57
N LEU A 883 -2.11 -29.85 -6.56
CA LEU A 883 -1.65 -28.56 -7.06
C LEU A 883 -2.60 -27.46 -6.57
N VAL A 884 -2.04 -26.44 -5.94
CA VAL A 884 -2.71 -25.17 -5.64
C VAL A 884 -1.93 -24.05 -6.28
N ALA A 885 -2.60 -23.18 -7.05
CA ALA A 885 -1.97 -22.01 -7.63
C ALA A 885 -2.76 -20.74 -7.34
N THR A 886 -2.06 -19.63 -7.12
CA THR A 886 -2.65 -18.30 -6.96
C THR A 886 -1.65 -17.25 -7.38
N SER A 887 -2.07 -15.99 -7.40
CA SER A 887 -1.16 -14.85 -7.40
C SER A 887 -1.08 -14.26 -5.98
N ASP A 888 -0.01 -13.52 -5.71
CA ASP A 888 0.18 -12.69 -4.53
C ASP A 888 -0.51 -11.31 -4.65
N HIS A 889 -0.58 -10.74 -5.87
CA HIS A 889 -1.30 -9.51 -6.22
C HIS A 889 -1.52 -9.35 -7.74
N GLU A 890 -2.28 -8.33 -8.16
CA GLU A 890 -2.29 -7.89 -9.56
C GLU A 890 -1.30 -6.73 -9.75
N THR A 891 -0.66 -6.66 -10.93
CA THR A 891 0.30 -5.59 -11.24
C THR A 891 0.01 -4.82 -12.52
N GLY A 892 0.09 -3.49 -12.41
CA GLY A 892 -0.10 -2.53 -13.50
C GLY A 892 -1.53 -1.98 -13.62
N GLY A 893 -2.52 -2.62 -12.99
CA GLY A 893 -3.93 -2.32 -13.22
C GLY A 893 -4.27 -2.51 -14.69
N LEU A 894 -3.95 -3.69 -15.20
CA LEU A 894 -4.09 -4.10 -16.60
C LEU A 894 -5.56 -4.13 -17.00
N ALA A 895 -5.86 -3.55 -18.16
CA ALA A 895 -7.15 -3.65 -18.81
C ALA A 895 -6.99 -3.93 -20.31
N THR A 896 -7.81 -4.83 -20.86
CA THR A 896 -8.05 -4.98 -22.31
C THR A 896 -8.93 -3.84 -22.85
N ALA A 897 -8.60 -2.62 -22.45
CA ALA A 897 -9.31 -1.40 -22.81
C ALA A 897 -8.35 -0.22 -22.71
N TRP A 898 -8.31 0.64 -23.73
CA TRP A 898 -7.56 1.88 -23.71
C TRP A 898 -8.22 2.95 -24.55
N GLN A 899 -8.32 4.16 -23.99
CA GLN A 899 -8.90 5.34 -24.62
C GLN A 899 -7.92 6.49 -24.51
N ALA A 900 -7.59 7.13 -25.64
CA ALA A 900 -6.80 8.35 -25.60
C ALA A 900 -7.65 9.52 -25.07
N PRO A 901 -7.01 10.59 -24.54
CA PRO A 901 -7.71 11.85 -24.34
C PRO A 901 -8.39 12.29 -25.64
N ASP A 902 -9.63 12.73 -25.54
CA ASP A 902 -10.46 13.23 -26.65
C ASP A 902 -10.92 12.17 -27.69
N GLU A 903 -10.64 10.88 -27.47
CA GLU A 903 -11.29 9.79 -28.23
C GLU A 903 -12.67 9.46 -27.63
N LEU A 904 -13.62 9.00 -28.46
CA LEU A 904 -14.82 8.31 -27.97
C LEU A 904 -14.45 6.90 -27.47
N PRO A 905 -15.28 6.24 -26.64
CA PRO A 905 -15.03 4.86 -26.23
C PRO A 905 -14.84 3.93 -27.43
N VAL A 906 -13.70 3.25 -27.49
CA VAL A 906 -13.35 2.28 -28.54
C VAL A 906 -13.34 0.88 -27.94
N TYR A 907 -14.23 0.02 -28.42
CA TYR A 907 -14.41 -1.36 -27.93
C TYR A 907 -13.56 -2.36 -28.72
N ASN A 908 -12.32 -1.97 -29.05
CA ASN A 908 -11.41 -2.79 -29.84
C ASN A 908 -10.15 -3.13 -29.05
N TRP A 909 -9.64 -4.33 -29.28
CA TRP A 909 -8.33 -4.80 -28.83
C TRP A 909 -7.61 -5.47 -30.01
N HIS A 910 -6.27 -5.35 -30.08
CA HIS A 910 -5.50 -5.76 -31.26
C HIS A 910 -4.35 -6.74 -30.92
N PRO A 911 -4.64 -8.05 -30.76
CA PRO A 911 -3.64 -9.06 -30.38
C PRO A 911 -2.51 -9.20 -31.41
N ARG A 912 -2.79 -8.94 -32.69
CA ARG A 912 -1.81 -8.99 -33.78
C ARG A 912 -0.62 -8.07 -33.55
N ILE A 913 -0.78 -6.99 -32.79
CA ILE A 913 0.32 -6.09 -32.44
C ILE A 913 1.33 -6.82 -31.54
N LEU A 914 0.85 -7.56 -30.53
CA LEU A 914 1.72 -8.33 -29.64
C LEU A 914 2.33 -9.52 -30.36
N ALA A 915 1.62 -10.10 -31.34
CA ALA A 915 2.11 -11.23 -32.12
C ALA A 915 3.32 -10.84 -32.99
N LYS A 916 3.37 -9.60 -33.49
CA LYS A 916 4.50 -9.07 -34.27
C LYS A 916 5.72 -8.75 -33.43
N ALA A 917 5.54 -8.46 -32.15
CA ALA A 917 6.65 -8.20 -31.24
C ALA A 917 7.48 -9.48 -31.00
N ASN A 918 8.80 -9.38 -31.12
CA ASN A 918 9.72 -10.51 -30.93
C ASN A 918 10.79 -10.27 -29.85
N ALA A 919 10.76 -9.12 -29.17
CA ALA A 919 11.63 -8.80 -28.04
C ALA A 919 10.86 -7.98 -26.99
N SER A 920 11.25 -8.09 -25.72
CA SER A 920 10.69 -7.28 -24.64
C SER A 920 11.20 -5.84 -24.67
N SER A 921 10.43 -4.95 -24.05
CA SER A 921 10.83 -3.55 -23.86
C SER A 921 12.10 -3.40 -23.03
N GLU A 922 12.34 -4.31 -22.08
CA GLU A 922 13.57 -4.37 -21.28
C GLU A 922 14.77 -4.70 -22.17
N HIS A 923 14.64 -5.69 -23.05
CA HIS A 923 15.69 -6.05 -24.00
C HIS A 923 16.00 -4.91 -24.97
N LEU A 924 14.99 -4.25 -25.51
CA LEU A 924 15.16 -3.12 -26.41
C LEU A 924 15.83 -1.92 -25.72
N ALA A 925 15.47 -1.63 -24.47
CA ALA A 925 16.13 -0.58 -23.69
C ALA A 925 17.62 -0.90 -23.48
N ARG A 926 17.95 -2.16 -23.18
CA ARG A 926 19.35 -2.63 -23.04
C ARG A 926 20.14 -2.47 -24.33
N LEU A 927 19.56 -2.84 -25.48
CA LEU A 927 20.20 -2.66 -26.79
C LEU A 927 20.45 -1.17 -27.09
N LEU A 928 19.49 -0.30 -26.80
CA LEU A 928 19.63 1.14 -26.97
C LEU A 928 20.73 1.71 -26.08
N HIS A 929 20.76 1.38 -24.79
CA HIS A 929 21.80 1.84 -23.87
C HIS A 929 23.19 1.37 -24.30
N ARG A 930 23.31 0.11 -24.73
CA ARG A 930 24.56 -0.43 -25.26
C ARG A 930 25.01 0.31 -26.53
N ARG A 931 24.09 0.63 -27.44
CA ARG A 931 24.39 1.41 -28.65
C ARG A 931 24.91 2.79 -28.30
N ILE A 932 24.23 3.50 -27.40
CA ILE A 932 24.62 4.85 -26.95
C ILE A 932 26.00 4.83 -26.28
N ALA A 933 26.27 3.84 -25.43
CA ALA A 933 27.55 3.70 -24.74
C ALA A 933 28.71 3.41 -25.71
N ASN A 934 28.48 2.56 -26.72
CA ASN A 934 29.53 2.09 -27.62
C ASN A 934 29.71 2.97 -28.87
N THR A 935 28.73 3.77 -29.23
CA THR A 935 28.73 4.56 -30.47
C THR A 935 28.16 5.95 -30.22
N PRO A 936 29.00 6.92 -29.81
CA PRO A 936 28.59 8.31 -29.74
C PRO A 936 28.32 8.84 -31.15
N GLU A 937 27.06 8.96 -31.53
CA GLU A 937 26.62 9.41 -32.86
C GLU A 937 25.66 10.60 -32.77
N PRO A 938 25.51 11.40 -33.84
CA PRO A 938 24.50 12.45 -33.89
C PRO A 938 23.09 11.89 -33.65
N ILE A 939 22.24 12.66 -32.96
CA ILE A 939 20.89 12.24 -32.58
C ILE A 939 20.04 11.76 -33.76
N GLU A 940 20.28 12.31 -34.96
CA GLU A 940 19.53 11.96 -36.17
C GLU A 940 19.85 10.54 -36.67
N SER A 941 21.13 10.15 -36.63
CA SER A 941 21.54 8.77 -36.94
C SER A 941 20.96 7.79 -35.93
N LEU A 942 20.97 8.17 -34.64
CA LEU A 942 20.41 7.36 -33.56
C LEU A 942 18.90 7.17 -33.73
N ARG A 943 18.15 8.23 -34.07
CA ARG A 943 16.70 8.15 -34.35
C ARG A 943 16.40 7.19 -35.50
N LYS A 944 17.16 7.28 -36.60
CA LYS A 944 17.01 6.39 -37.75
C LYS A 944 17.26 4.93 -37.37
N TRP A 945 18.30 4.68 -36.57
CA TRP A 945 18.61 3.35 -36.05
C TRP A 945 17.54 2.83 -35.08
N ILE A 946 17.05 3.65 -34.14
CA ILE A 946 15.94 3.29 -33.24
C ILE A 946 14.72 2.88 -34.06
N HIS A 947 14.34 3.67 -35.06
CA HIS A 947 13.20 3.39 -35.91
C HIS A 947 13.37 2.05 -36.65
N SER A 948 14.48 1.85 -37.37
CA SER A 948 14.66 0.65 -38.18
C SER A 948 14.98 -0.61 -37.37
N GLU A 949 15.96 -0.52 -36.46
CA GLU A 949 16.51 -1.68 -35.77
C GLU A 949 15.78 -2.04 -34.48
N LEU A 950 15.09 -1.11 -33.81
CA LEU A 950 14.35 -1.43 -32.58
C LEU A 950 12.85 -1.46 -32.82
N VAL A 951 12.26 -0.38 -33.38
CA VAL A 951 10.80 -0.25 -33.46
C VAL A 951 10.21 -1.09 -34.60
N VAL A 952 10.72 -0.97 -35.83
CA VAL A 952 10.21 -1.74 -36.97
C VAL A 952 10.58 -3.21 -36.84
N LYS A 953 11.86 -3.50 -36.62
CA LYS A 953 12.38 -4.88 -36.62
C LYS A 953 11.91 -5.73 -35.44
N HIS A 954 11.85 -5.17 -34.23
CA HIS A 954 11.53 -5.96 -33.04
C HIS A 954 10.09 -5.80 -32.55
N LEU A 955 9.46 -4.62 -32.75
CA LEU A 955 8.06 -4.43 -32.36
C LEU A 955 7.08 -4.62 -33.53
N GLY A 956 7.57 -4.64 -34.78
CA GLY A 956 6.72 -4.72 -35.97
C GLY A 956 5.87 -3.47 -36.20
N ILE A 957 6.28 -2.33 -35.61
CA ILE A 957 5.57 -1.05 -35.71
C ILE A 957 6.20 -0.23 -36.85
N THR A 958 5.47 -0.08 -37.95
CA THR A 958 5.94 0.66 -39.14
C THR A 958 5.46 2.11 -39.20
N ASN A 959 4.53 2.49 -38.34
CA ASN A 959 3.89 3.80 -38.32
C ASN A 959 4.18 4.58 -37.02
N ALA A 960 5.39 4.42 -36.49
CA ALA A 960 5.84 5.20 -35.33
C ALA A 960 5.94 6.69 -35.71
N GLN A 961 5.36 7.55 -34.90
CA GLN A 961 5.43 8.99 -35.07
C GLN A 961 6.85 9.50 -34.78
N GLU A 962 7.23 10.60 -35.41
CA GLU A 962 8.55 11.20 -35.18
C GLU A 962 8.74 11.57 -33.70
N THR A 963 7.68 12.05 -33.04
CA THR A 963 7.68 12.38 -31.61
C THR A 963 7.94 11.16 -30.72
N GLU A 964 7.41 9.99 -31.09
CA GLU A 964 7.62 8.71 -30.41
C GLU A 964 9.10 8.28 -30.49
N ILE A 965 9.67 8.31 -31.70
CA ILE A 965 11.09 7.97 -31.94
C ILE A 965 12.01 8.98 -31.25
N ASN A 966 11.66 10.25 -31.30
CA ASN A 966 12.46 11.31 -30.70
C ASN A 966 12.45 11.23 -29.17
N SER A 967 11.35 10.80 -28.55
CA SER A 967 11.28 10.52 -27.12
C SER A 967 12.26 9.42 -26.70
N LEU A 968 12.34 8.32 -27.47
CA LEU A 968 13.29 7.23 -27.21
C LEU A 968 14.75 7.70 -27.31
N ALA A 969 15.07 8.52 -28.31
CA ALA A 969 16.42 9.04 -28.54
C ALA A 969 16.86 10.07 -27.47
N SER A 970 15.95 10.95 -27.04
CA SER A 970 16.25 12.06 -26.13
C SER A 970 16.16 11.69 -24.65
N ARG A 971 15.42 10.63 -24.30
CA ARG A 971 15.20 10.18 -22.92
C ARG A 971 15.47 8.68 -22.76
N PRO A 972 16.72 8.22 -23.00
CA PRO A 972 17.04 6.78 -22.99
C PRO A 972 16.78 6.11 -21.64
N LEU A 973 16.85 6.84 -20.51
CA LEU A 973 16.52 6.30 -19.18
C LEU A 973 15.05 5.84 -19.06
N HIS A 974 14.15 6.37 -19.89
CA HIS A 974 12.74 5.98 -19.96
C HIS A 974 12.43 5.09 -21.17
N ALA A 975 13.45 4.55 -21.84
CA ALA A 975 13.25 3.78 -23.06
C ALA A 975 12.37 2.55 -22.84
N MET A 976 12.55 1.85 -21.73
CA MET A 976 11.79 0.65 -21.38
C MET A 976 10.28 0.91 -21.35
N THR A 977 9.82 1.88 -20.54
CA THR A 977 8.40 2.24 -20.48
C THR A 977 7.90 2.92 -21.76
N SER A 978 8.79 3.57 -22.52
CA SER A 978 8.44 4.16 -23.81
C SER A 978 8.16 3.10 -24.88
N PHE A 979 8.98 2.04 -24.97
CA PHE A 979 8.71 0.91 -25.86
C PHE A 979 7.41 0.20 -25.47
N ALA A 980 7.22 -0.05 -24.19
CA ALA A 980 6.02 -0.68 -23.66
C ALA A 980 4.74 0.11 -23.99
N ARG A 981 4.81 1.45 -23.88
CA ARG A 981 3.74 2.37 -24.30
C ARG A 981 3.44 2.25 -25.81
N LEU A 982 4.46 2.19 -26.67
CA LEU A 982 4.25 2.11 -28.13
C LEU A 982 3.41 0.90 -28.53
N ILE A 983 3.69 -0.24 -27.90
CA ILE A 983 2.96 -1.48 -28.11
C ILE A 983 1.57 -1.37 -27.49
N SER A 984 1.47 -0.98 -26.21
CA SER A 984 0.19 -0.92 -25.48
C SER A 984 -0.86 -0.07 -26.18
N GLN A 985 -0.48 1.14 -26.64
CA GLN A 985 -1.41 2.04 -27.34
C GLN A 985 -1.93 1.43 -28.64
N ARG A 986 -1.06 0.77 -29.41
CA ARG A 986 -1.44 0.13 -30.68
C ARG A 986 -2.24 -1.15 -30.46
N ALA A 987 -1.98 -1.87 -29.37
CA ALA A 987 -2.73 -3.04 -28.96
C ALA A 987 -4.09 -2.70 -28.31
N ARG A 988 -4.34 -1.42 -27.98
CA ARG A 988 -5.47 -0.93 -27.17
C ARG A 988 -5.53 -1.56 -25.77
N VAL A 989 -4.35 -1.71 -25.16
CA VAL A 989 -4.18 -2.19 -23.77
C VAL A 989 -3.93 -1.02 -22.84
N GLY A 990 -4.69 -0.96 -21.75
CA GLY A 990 -4.62 0.10 -20.73
C GLY A 990 -3.93 -0.39 -19.46
N TRP A 991 -3.30 0.56 -18.79
CA TRP A 991 -2.60 0.36 -17.53
C TRP A 991 -2.88 1.58 -16.64
N SER A 992 -3.26 1.35 -15.38
CA SER A 992 -3.56 2.44 -14.45
C SER A 992 -2.38 2.86 -13.58
N THR A 993 -1.36 2.00 -13.45
CA THR A 993 -0.23 2.21 -12.55
C THR A 993 1.02 1.51 -13.09
N HIS A 994 2.17 1.81 -12.51
CA HIS A 994 3.40 1.02 -12.63
C HIS A 994 3.67 0.24 -11.34
N GLY A 995 2.68 0.11 -10.46
CA GLY A 995 2.74 -0.63 -9.19
C GLY A 995 1.66 -1.71 -9.13
N HIS A 996 1.42 -2.27 -7.94
CA HIS A 996 0.38 -3.27 -7.76
C HIS A 996 -1.01 -2.63 -7.66
N SER A 997 -2.06 -3.45 -7.81
CA SER A 997 -3.44 -3.08 -7.53
C SER A 997 -4.10 -4.05 -6.56
N ALA A 998 -5.21 -3.60 -5.95
CA ALA A 998 -5.97 -4.38 -4.97
C ALA A 998 -7.03 -5.27 -5.61
N VAL A 999 -6.82 -5.69 -6.86
CA VAL A 999 -7.73 -6.61 -7.55
C VAL A 999 -7.62 -8.00 -6.89
N ASP A 1000 -8.77 -8.61 -6.60
CA ASP A 1000 -8.82 -9.99 -6.15
C ASP A 1000 -8.26 -10.91 -7.26
N VAL A 1001 -7.35 -11.79 -6.88
CA VAL A 1001 -6.64 -12.67 -7.81
C VAL A 1001 -7.26 -14.05 -7.85
N ASN A 1002 -7.06 -14.79 -8.93
CA ASN A 1002 -7.65 -16.11 -9.09
C ASN A 1002 -6.90 -17.18 -8.28
N VAL A 1003 -7.65 -18.15 -7.75
CA VAL A 1003 -7.15 -19.39 -7.15
C VAL A 1003 -7.46 -20.55 -8.10
N TYR A 1004 -6.47 -21.39 -8.36
CA TYR A 1004 -6.59 -22.61 -9.15
C TYR A 1004 -6.22 -23.83 -8.31
N CYS A 1005 -6.89 -24.95 -8.56
CA CYS A 1005 -6.62 -26.18 -7.85
C CYS A 1005 -6.88 -27.40 -8.73
N SER A 1006 -6.07 -28.45 -8.58
CA SER A 1006 -6.32 -29.76 -9.19
C SER A 1006 -7.49 -30.51 -8.56
N GLY A 1007 -8.03 -30.02 -7.45
CA GLY A 1007 -9.02 -30.72 -6.62
C GLY A 1007 -8.37 -31.72 -5.64
N GLY A 1008 -9.16 -32.29 -4.74
CA GLY A 1008 -8.71 -33.24 -3.72
C GLY A 1008 -9.43 -33.11 -2.38
N GLU A 1009 -9.23 -34.08 -1.48
CA GLU A 1009 -9.85 -34.08 -0.16
C GLU A 1009 -9.38 -32.85 0.66
N GLY A 1010 -10.32 -32.01 1.07
CA GLY A 1010 -10.05 -30.78 1.84
C GLY A 1010 -9.87 -29.50 1.01
N ALA A 1011 -9.72 -29.58 -0.32
CA ALA A 1011 -9.57 -28.41 -1.19
C ALA A 1011 -10.84 -27.53 -1.27
N GLU A 1012 -12.00 -28.07 -0.91
CA GLU A 1012 -13.26 -27.30 -0.81
C GLU A 1012 -13.16 -26.14 0.20
N LYS A 1013 -12.24 -26.20 1.17
CA LYS A 1013 -12.02 -25.12 2.15
C LYS A 1013 -11.48 -23.83 1.52
N ILE A 1014 -10.87 -23.92 0.35
CA ILE A 1014 -10.31 -22.78 -0.40
C ILE A 1014 -11.13 -22.44 -1.66
N ARG A 1015 -12.35 -22.99 -1.78
CA ARG A 1015 -13.24 -22.73 -2.92
C ARG A 1015 -14.02 -21.43 -2.72
N GLY A 1016 -14.23 -20.68 -3.81
CA GLY A 1016 -14.92 -19.39 -3.77
C GLY A 1016 -14.01 -18.24 -3.34
N ASN A 1017 -14.57 -17.22 -2.68
CA ASN A 1017 -13.80 -16.01 -2.34
C ASN A 1017 -13.15 -16.16 -0.95
N VAL A 1018 -11.83 -16.28 -0.92
CA VAL A 1018 -11.05 -16.51 0.30
C VAL A 1018 -10.07 -15.38 0.57
N GLU A 1019 -9.52 -15.33 1.79
CA GLU A 1019 -8.31 -14.54 2.09
C GLU A 1019 -7.07 -15.36 1.76
N ASN A 1020 -5.98 -14.70 1.38
CA ASN A 1020 -4.69 -15.36 1.14
C ASN A 1020 -4.18 -16.18 2.35
N THR A 1021 -4.53 -15.81 3.59
CA THR A 1021 -4.20 -16.58 4.80
C THR A 1021 -4.89 -17.94 4.85
N GLN A 1022 -6.11 -18.06 4.30
CA GLN A 1022 -6.83 -19.34 4.25
C GLN A 1022 -6.16 -20.33 3.30
N ILE A 1023 -5.47 -19.84 2.26
CA ILE A 1023 -4.63 -20.67 1.39
C ILE A 1023 -3.46 -21.23 2.22
N GLY A 1024 -2.74 -20.37 2.96
CA GLY A 1024 -1.67 -20.82 3.86
C GLY A 1024 -2.14 -21.82 4.93
N GLU A 1025 -3.31 -21.60 5.52
CA GLU A 1025 -3.95 -22.53 6.46
C GLU A 1025 -4.26 -23.88 5.83
N PHE A 1026 -4.69 -23.89 4.56
CA PHE A 1026 -4.92 -25.10 3.81
C PHE A 1026 -3.60 -25.85 3.52
N LEU A 1027 -2.55 -25.16 3.05
CA LEU A 1027 -1.26 -25.77 2.74
C LEU A 1027 -0.68 -26.49 3.96
N ARG A 1028 -0.63 -25.81 5.12
CA ARG A 1028 -0.13 -26.43 6.38
C ARG A 1028 -1.00 -27.60 6.82
N GLY A 1029 -2.32 -27.48 6.68
CA GLY A 1029 -3.27 -28.51 7.09
C GLY A 1029 -3.20 -29.76 6.20
N TYR A 1030 -2.96 -29.58 4.90
CA TYR A 1030 -2.81 -30.69 3.95
C TYR A 1030 -1.54 -31.50 4.20
N LEU A 1031 -0.43 -30.83 4.52
CA LEU A 1031 0.85 -31.46 4.85
C LEU A 1031 0.91 -31.99 6.29
N GLY A 1032 -0.03 -31.60 7.15
CA GLY A 1032 -0.03 -31.98 8.57
C GLY A 1032 1.16 -31.40 9.33
N VAL A 1033 1.65 -30.22 8.92
CA VAL A 1033 2.80 -29.55 9.55
C VAL A 1033 2.34 -28.54 10.58
N ASP A 1034 2.99 -28.53 11.74
CA ASP A 1034 2.75 -27.55 12.79
C ASP A 1034 3.74 -26.38 12.66
N VAL A 1035 3.25 -25.28 12.11
CA VAL A 1035 4.03 -24.05 11.92
C VAL A 1035 4.27 -23.33 13.26
N GLU A 1036 3.48 -23.59 14.30
CA GLU A 1036 3.64 -22.93 15.61
C GLU A 1036 4.89 -23.42 16.33
N ASP A 1037 5.18 -24.72 16.27
CA ASP A 1037 6.40 -25.31 16.82
C ASP A 1037 7.65 -24.77 16.12
N VAL A 1038 7.64 -24.69 14.78
CA VAL A 1038 8.75 -24.10 14.00
C VAL A 1038 8.92 -22.61 14.32
N THR A 1039 7.81 -21.87 14.45
CA THR A 1039 7.83 -20.46 14.86
C THR A 1039 8.43 -20.29 16.27
N LYS A 1040 8.12 -21.22 17.18
CA LYS A 1040 8.69 -21.22 18.53
C LYS A 1040 10.19 -21.50 18.51
N GLU A 1041 10.64 -22.49 17.73
CA GLU A 1041 12.06 -22.80 17.57
C GLU A 1041 12.84 -21.61 16.99
N LEU A 1042 12.30 -20.94 15.96
CA LEU A 1042 12.84 -19.70 15.41
C LEU A 1042 13.00 -18.63 16.49
N ARG A 1043 11.95 -18.38 17.29
CA ARG A 1043 11.97 -17.38 18.36
C ARG A 1043 13.01 -17.72 19.43
N GLU A 1044 13.08 -18.97 19.85
CA GLU A 1044 14.05 -19.43 20.86
C GLU A 1044 15.49 -19.36 20.33
N GLY A 1045 15.73 -19.78 19.08
CA GLY A 1045 17.04 -19.74 18.47
C GLY A 1045 17.52 -18.31 18.22
N MET A 1046 16.65 -17.39 17.80
CA MET A 1046 16.97 -15.97 17.70
C MET A 1046 17.30 -15.36 19.07
N ALA A 1047 16.55 -15.72 20.12
CA ALA A 1047 16.87 -15.30 21.48
C ALA A 1047 18.24 -15.81 21.94
N ARG A 1048 18.62 -17.05 21.59
CA ARG A 1048 19.94 -17.62 21.90
C ARG A 1048 21.07 -16.91 21.16
N VAL A 1049 20.90 -16.59 19.88
CA VAL A 1049 21.89 -15.82 19.09
C VAL A 1049 22.11 -14.44 19.73
N ILE A 1050 21.04 -13.76 20.14
CA ILE A 1050 21.12 -12.47 20.86
C ILE A 1050 21.91 -12.61 22.18
N ILE A 1051 21.69 -13.69 22.93
CA ILE A 1051 22.40 -13.97 24.19
C ILE A 1051 23.88 -14.32 23.95
N ILE A 1052 24.21 -15.13 22.95
CA ILE A 1052 25.59 -15.53 22.63
C ILE A 1052 26.40 -14.34 22.14
N VAL A 1053 25.84 -13.49 21.29
CA VAL A 1053 26.49 -12.25 20.85
C VAL A 1053 26.75 -11.33 22.06
N SER A 1054 25.78 -11.21 22.97
CA SER A 1054 25.93 -10.46 24.22
C SER A 1054 26.99 -11.05 25.16
N ALA A 1055 27.12 -12.39 25.22
CA ALA A 1055 28.08 -13.09 26.06
C ALA A 1055 29.51 -13.06 25.50
N SER A 1056 29.68 -13.19 24.18
CA SER A 1056 30.99 -13.10 23.50
C SER A 1056 31.59 -11.69 23.64
N LEU A 1057 30.76 -10.64 23.61
CA LEU A 1057 31.15 -9.26 23.93
C LEU A 1057 31.56 -9.07 25.40
N SER A 1058 31.10 -9.93 26.31
CA SER A 1058 31.50 -9.91 27.73
C SER A 1058 32.84 -10.64 27.98
N TRP A 1059 33.16 -11.66 27.16
CA TRP A 1059 34.39 -12.46 27.29
C TRP A 1059 35.63 -11.71 26.78
N GLU A 1060 35.50 -10.94 25.69
CA GLU A 1060 36.60 -10.10 25.20
C GLU A 1060 36.98 -8.94 26.15
N ARG A 1061 36.09 -8.56 27.08
CA ARG A 1061 36.39 -7.57 28.13
C ARG A 1061 37.19 -8.12 29.32
N ASN A 1062 37.20 -9.44 29.56
CA ASN A 1062 37.84 -10.04 30.73
C ASN A 1062 39.13 -10.84 30.42
N GLY A 1063 39.50 -11.00 29.14
CA GLY A 1063 40.67 -11.77 28.70
C GLY A 1063 41.98 -10.98 28.55
N LYS A 1064 42.32 -10.07 29.48
CA LYS A 1064 43.67 -9.48 29.61
C LYS A 1064 44.05 -9.19 31.07
N ILE A 1065 44.02 -10.21 31.93
CA ILE A 1065 44.92 -10.31 33.10
C ILE A 1065 45.28 -11.79 33.30
N ALA A 1066 46.37 -12.21 32.68
CA ALA A 1066 47.30 -13.25 33.15
C ALA A 1066 48.61 -13.13 32.36
#